data_AF-A0A163BPC5-F1
#
_entry.id   AF-A0A163BPC5-F1
#
_cell.length_a   1.000
_cell.length_b   1.000
_cell.length_c   1.000
_cell.angle_alpha   90.00
_cell.angle_beta   90.00
_cell.angle_gamma   90.00
#
_symmetry.space_group_name_H-M   'P 1'
#
loop_
_entity.id
_entity.type
_entity.pdbx_description
1 polymer ?
#
loop_
_entity_poly.entity_id
_entity_poly.type
_entity_poly.pdbx_seq_one_letter_code
_entity_poly.pdbx_strand_id
1 'polypeptide(L)'
;MKAAWRFWSFVALIWLLATGIDRIWWHHYASIPSWDQADYLNSALDHGRALGLLPGGQWQGWNALLDLSPKIPPLASLVNGTVMAVAGDDPKQAAWSLSVWHGLLLVAVAAWGLRLRGQGMALLAVVFVAMAPALLELRSDYVLEMPLTAAVTLALWRLGCWWDPQRGGRWLQALFAAAACTAALLVKQSALLVLLPALLWASWCALCRTNRTRFQVLAGVGVFLFGVGPWLRHNWITTLGGTNRAVIESAAREGDPSLWTLENWLWYPRLLPAQLGPVLLIVGLSGCVLWLFIDGRSLGSSTQRAVSSDDPLAWRWLIVTLLAGWLFTSLSPNKGDRYITPLLPPLLLLFARGWLQWGLWANRRWLKGSWLILPTTLLAGLLAILPSALSAQITRLSERHKGPVEAIVRAAGGADPNGLSTTVIVVPSTPDLNQHNVSYLGRRRGGRLVGRQLGSSAGDVEPVLQQAEWVVLAEGDQGSVRDTAARLDQAVRSSGVFVELRRFSRQSGGSYSLWARSSGVPRAASFAERFPSLAQGLEKGPQGLEPVFAAVSVEHMLDGHLSYRAEVREAAMRRLLDNPADTDARWTLALLAVLANRPVEAATQFAVLEKRLPESPWPSVYRSVVILAGLNPWQASAVADRAQRKHPNDLLAGLGDLSGVLAGALWRLPAASGSIPKAVQQVEEALKPSSHQKGSS
;
A
#
# COMPACT_ATOMS: atom_id res chain seq x y z
N MET A 1 34.34 -24.33 -4.45
CA MET A 1 33.94 -23.33 -5.47
C MET A 1 33.02 -23.91 -6.56
N LYS A 2 33.40 -24.98 -7.28
CA LYS A 2 32.58 -25.58 -8.37
C LYS A 2 31.15 -26.00 -7.96
N ALA A 3 30.96 -26.55 -6.76
CA ALA A 3 29.64 -26.99 -6.28
C ALA A 3 28.69 -25.84 -5.91
N ALA A 4 29.21 -24.72 -5.40
CA ALA A 4 28.41 -23.55 -5.05
C ALA A 4 27.91 -22.81 -6.29
N TRP A 5 28.77 -22.69 -7.31
CA TRP A 5 28.38 -22.11 -8.60
C TRP A 5 27.25 -22.91 -9.26
N ARG A 6 27.37 -24.24 -9.32
CA ARG A 6 26.31 -25.12 -9.85
C ARG A 6 24.96 -24.91 -9.16
N PHE A 7 24.94 -24.84 -7.83
CA PHE A 7 23.71 -24.61 -7.06
C PHE A 7 23.05 -23.27 -7.44
N TRP A 8 23.80 -22.17 -7.44
CA TRP A 8 23.25 -20.86 -7.79
C TRP A 8 22.85 -20.76 -9.27
N SER A 9 23.56 -21.45 -10.17
CA SER A 9 23.15 -21.58 -11.57
C SER A 9 21.80 -22.30 -11.71
N PHE A 10 21.51 -23.31 -10.88
CA PHE A 10 20.18 -23.95 -10.87
C PHE A 10 19.09 -23.00 -10.35
N VAL A 11 19.35 -22.24 -9.28
CA VAL A 11 18.40 -21.23 -8.79
C VAL A 11 18.14 -20.17 -9.88
N ALA A 12 19.20 -19.70 -10.56
CA ALA A 12 19.08 -18.77 -11.67
C ALA A 12 18.31 -19.37 -12.85
N LEU A 13 18.52 -20.65 -13.18
CA LEU A 13 17.77 -21.34 -14.22
C LEU A 13 16.28 -21.43 -13.86
N ILE A 14 15.93 -21.78 -12.62
CA ILE A 14 14.52 -21.81 -12.17
C ILE A 14 13.90 -20.42 -12.30
N TRP A 15 14.62 -19.37 -11.89
CA TRP A 15 14.16 -17.99 -12.05
C TRP A 15 13.96 -17.59 -13.52
N LEU A 16 14.89 -17.94 -14.41
CA LEU A 16 14.80 -17.66 -15.85
C LEU A 16 13.64 -18.41 -16.51
N LEU A 17 13.46 -19.70 -16.19
CA LEU A 17 12.34 -20.49 -16.70
C LEU A 17 11.00 -19.94 -16.22
N ALA A 18 10.89 -19.64 -14.92
CA ALA A 18 9.73 -18.98 -14.32
C ALA A 18 9.42 -17.66 -15.04
N THR A 19 10.43 -16.81 -15.21
CA THR A 19 10.29 -15.52 -15.90
C THR A 19 9.88 -15.71 -17.36
N GLY A 20 10.45 -16.68 -18.08
CA GLY A 20 10.09 -17.00 -19.45
C GLY A 20 8.63 -17.43 -19.58
N ILE A 21 8.15 -18.30 -18.67
CA ILE A 21 6.74 -18.69 -18.59
C ILE A 21 5.86 -17.47 -18.32
N ASP A 22 6.26 -16.60 -17.39
CA ASP A 22 5.52 -15.36 -17.11
C ASP A 22 5.47 -14.45 -18.34
N ARG A 23 6.54 -14.37 -19.14
CA ARG A 23 6.56 -13.56 -20.36
C ARG A 23 5.61 -14.11 -21.42
N ILE A 24 5.60 -15.43 -21.62
CA ILE A 24 4.65 -16.10 -22.52
C ILE A 24 3.22 -15.82 -22.04
N TRP A 25 2.97 -15.96 -20.73
CA TRP A 25 1.69 -15.66 -20.11
C TRP A 25 1.23 -14.23 -20.40
N TRP A 26 2.05 -13.23 -20.06
CA TRP A 26 1.72 -11.82 -20.30
C TRP A 26 1.56 -11.50 -21.78
N HIS A 27 2.29 -12.17 -22.68
CA HIS A 27 2.17 -11.94 -24.11
C HIS A 27 0.83 -12.43 -24.68
N HIS A 28 0.38 -13.62 -24.29
CA HIS A 28 -0.83 -14.22 -24.85
C HIS A 28 -2.10 -13.88 -24.06
N TYR A 29 -1.96 -13.57 -22.77
CA TYR A 29 -3.07 -13.58 -21.82
C TYR A 29 -3.16 -12.34 -20.93
N ALA A 30 -2.49 -11.24 -21.28
CA ALA A 30 -2.63 -9.97 -20.56
C ALA A 30 -4.10 -9.55 -20.44
N SER A 31 -4.54 -9.30 -19.20
CA SER A 31 -5.80 -8.64 -18.88
C SER A 31 -5.57 -7.15 -18.64
N ILE A 32 -6.66 -6.38 -18.67
CA ILE A 32 -6.62 -4.98 -18.21
C ILE A 32 -6.33 -4.98 -16.71
N PRO A 33 -5.39 -4.16 -16.21
CA PRO A 33 -5.15 -4.04 -14.78
C PRO A 33 -6.37 -3.41 -14.11
N SER A 34 -6.98 -4.09 -13.15
CA SER A 34 -8.16 -3.62 -12.41
C SER A 34 -7.78 -3.03 -11.05
N TRP A 35 -8.48 -1.98 -10.62
CA TRP A 35 -8.37 -1.33 -9.30
C TRP A 35 -6.93 -1.28 -8.76
N ASP A 36 -6.61 -2.07 -7.72
CA ASP A 36 -5.29 -2.18 -7.09
C ASP A 36 -4.15 -2.32 -8.10
N GLN A 37 -4.30 -3.15 -9.13
CA GLN A 37 -3.25 -3.35 -10.12
C GLN A 37 -2.94 -2.04 -10.86
N ALA A 38 -3.99 -1.34 -11.29
CA ALA A 38 -3.83 -0.06 -11.97
C ALA A 38 -3.37 1.05 -11.02
N ASP A 39 -3.77 1.03 -9.74
CA ASP A 39 -3.32 2.00 -8.75
C ASP A 39 -1.82 1.88 -8.46
N TYR A 40 -1.31 0.65 -8.28
CA TYR A 40 0.12 0.41 -8.10
C TYR A 40 0.94 0.69 -9.37
N LEU A 41 0.38 0.44 -10.54
CA LEU A 41 0.98 0.83 -11.81
C LEU A 41 1.05 2.37 -11.97
N ASN A 42 -0.01 3.10 -11.59
CA ASN A 42 0.00 4.56 -11.52
C ASN A 42 1.07 5.06 -10.55
N SER A 43 1.17 4.46 -9.36
CA SER A 43 2.18 4.83 -8.38
C SER A 43 3.60 4.62 -8.92
N ALA A 44 3.87 3.48 -9.57
CA ALA A 44 5.16 3.23 -10.20
C ALA A 44 5.49 4.23 -11.33
N LEU A 45 4.50 4.56 -12.17
CA LEU A 45 4.62 5.57 -13.22
C LEU A 45 4.97 6.94 -12.62
N ASP A 46 4.29 7.34 -11.54
CA ASP A 46 4.51 8.61 -10.85
C ASP A 46 5.90 8.73 -10.25
N HIS A 47 6.38 7.67 -9.61
CA HIS A 47 7.72 7.66 -9.03
C HIS A 47 8.80 7.63 -10.12
N GLY A 48 8.61 6.87 -11.20
CA GLY A 48 9.53 6.87 -12.34
C GLY A 48 9.62 8.25 -13.02
N ARG A 49 8.50 8.96 -13.14
CA ARG A 49 8.43 10.35 -13.63
C ARG A 49 9.10 11.34 -12.68
N ALA A 50 8.85 11.23 -11.39
CA ALA A 50 9.46 12.11 -10.40
C ALA A 50 10.98 11.97 -10.33
N LEU A 51 11.52 10.80 -10.65
CA LEU A 51 12.96 10.57 -10.81
C LEU A 51 13.51 11.07 -12.16
N GLY A 52 12.66 11.57 -13.06
CA GLY A 52 13.04 11.96 -14.42
C GLY A 52 13.40 10.78 -15.33
N LEU A 53 13.02 9.55 -14.97
CA LEU A 53 13.34 8.33 -15.71
C LEU A 53 12.28 8.01 -16.79
N LEU A 54 11.06 8.52 -16.62
CA LEU A 54 9.93 8.28 -17.54
C LEU A 54 9.46 9.60 -18.19
N PRO A 55 8.93 9.53 -19.44
CA PRO A 55 8.41 10.71 -20.13
C PRO A 55 7.30 11.42 -19.35
N GLY A 56 7.28 12.76 -19.46
CA GLY A 56 6.31 13.62 -18.78
C GLY A 56 6.65 13.93 -17.31
N GLY A 57 7.87 13.62 -16.87
CA GLY A 57 8.35 13.90 -15.51
C GLY A 57 9.76 14.47 -15.47
N GLN A 58 10.07 15.15 -14.38
CA GLN A 58 11.41 15.66 -14.06
C GLN A 58 11.60 15.66 -12.54
N TRP A 59 12.85 15.72 -12.08
CA TRP A 59 13.14 15.86 -10.65
C TRP A 59 12.63 17.20 -10.11
N GLN A 60 11.73 17.14 -9.13
CA GLN A 60 11.14 18.32 -8.46
C GLN A 60 11.54 18.44 -6.98
N GLY A 61 12.48 17.61 -6.52
CA GLY A 61 12.94 17.59 -5.14
C GLY A 61 12.25 16.54 -4.26
N TRP A 62 12.81 16.34 -3.07
CA TRP A 62 12.39 15.28 -2.14
C TRP A 62 10.95 15.43 -1.66
N ASN A 63 10.49 16.65 -1.35
CA ASN A 63 9.12 16.86 -0.87
C ASN A 63 8.08 16.46 -1.93
N ALA A 64 8.34 16.80 -3.20
CA ALA A 64 7.47 16.40 -4.31
C ALA A 64 7.44 14.88 -4.49
N LEU A 65 8.58 14.19 -4.30
CA LEU A 65 8.62 12.73 -4.32
C LEU A 65 7.80 12.12 -3.16
N LEU A 66 7.92 12.68 -1.96
CA LEU A 66 7.20 12.19 -0.78
C LEU A 66 5.68 12.44 -0.86
N ASP A 67 5.24 13.50 -1.56
CA ASP A 67 3.83 13.79 -1.82
C ASP A 67 3.13 12.69 -2.65
N LEU A 68 3.88 11.92 -3.45
CA LEU A 68 3.34 10.85 -4.31
C LEU A 68 2.98 9.57 -3.54
N SER A 69 3.36 9.49 -2.26
CA SER A 69 3.24 8.28 -1.44
C SER A 69 2.49 8.54 -0.12
N PRO A 70 1.31 9.18 -0.13
CA PRO A 70 0.66 9.67 1.09
C PRO A 70 0.21 8.55 2.03
N LYS A 71 -0.12 7.36 1.50
CA LYS A 71 -0.61 6.22 2.29
C LYS A 71 0.32 5.01 2.26
N ILE A 72 0.99 4.77 1.13
CA ILE A 72 1.80 3.57 0.91
C ILE A 72 3.26 3.98 0.78
N PRO A 73 4.18 3.35 1.52
CA PRO A 73 5.61 3.64 1.41
C PRO A 73 6.18 3.45 -0.02
N PRO A 74 7.21 4.22 -0.42
CA PRO A 74 7.52 4.41 -1.84
C PRO A 74 8.48 3.38 -2.46
N LEU A 75 9.11 2.47 -1.70
CA LEU A 75 10.24 1.66 -2.23
C LEU A 75 9.81 0.77 -3.40
N ALA A 76 8.66 0.11 -3.29
CA ALA A 76 8.16 -0.72 -4.38
C ALA A 76 7.89 0.11 -5.64
N SER A 77 7.24 1.26 -5.50
CA SER A 77 6.95 2.18 -6.61
C SER A 77 8.22 2.75 -7.24
N LEU A 78 9.24 3.08 -6.45
CA LEU A 78 10.55 3.55 -6.94
C LEU A 78 11.27 2.48 -7.77
N VAL A 79 11.36 1.25 -7.25
CA VAL A 79 11.98 0.13 -7.96
C VAL A 79 11.19 -0.17 -9.23
N ASN A 80 9.88 -0.25 -9.12
CA ASN A 80 8.99 -0.57 -10.23
C ASN A 80 9.03 0.50 -11.34
N GLY A 81 9.02 1.79 -10.98
CA GLY A 81 9.16 2.90 -11.92
C GLY A 81 10.53 2.91 -12.62
N THR A 82 11.59 2.53 -11.91
CA THR A 82 12.93 2.36 -12.51
C THR A 82 12.94 1.20 -13.51
N VAL A 83 12.25 0.10 -13.21
CA VAL A 83 12.12 -1.02 -14.16
C VAL A 83 11.29 -0.61 -15.37
N MET A 84 10.21 0.16 -15.20
CA MET A 84 9.43 0.71 -16.32
C MET A 84 10.28 1.59 -17.24
N ALA A 85 11.25 2.34 -16.71
CA ALA A 85 12.14 3.16 -17.53
C ALA A 85 13.03 2.33 -18.48
N VAL A 86 13.34 1.09 -18.12
CA VAL A 86 14.14 0.17 -18.95
C VAL A 86 13.26 -0.71 -19.83
N ALA A 87 12.18 -1.26 -19.28
CA ALA A 87 11.35 -2.26 -19.96
C ALA A 87 10.17 -1.65 -20.76
N GLY A 88 9.73 -0.44 -20.38
CA GLY A 88 8.53 0.23 -20.87
C GLY A 88 7.37 0.23 -19.86
N ASP A 89 6.40 1.10 -20.10
CA ASP A 89 5.24 1.36 -19.23
C ASP A 89 3.95 0.65 -19.66
N ASP A 90 4.02 -0.29 -20.61
CA ASP A 90 2.92 -1.23 -20.87
C ASP A 90 2.74 -2.20 -19.71
N PRO A 91 1.52 -2.64 -19.32
CA PRO A 91 1.35 -3.61 -18.24
C PRO A 91 2.29 -4.82 -18.33
N LYS A 92 2.44 -5.41 -19.53
CA LYS A 92 3.32 -6.57 -19.75
C LYS A 92 4.81 -6.24 -19.58
N GLN A 93 5.20 -5.01 -19.87
CA GLN A 93 6.56 -4.50 -19.74
C GLN A 93 6.85 -4.12 -18.29
N ALA A 94 5.96 -3.37 -17.66
CA ALA A 94 6.02 -3.03 -16.25
C ALA A 94 6.14 -4.28 -15.37
N ALA A 95 5.45 -5.38 -15.72
CA ALA A 95 5.49 -6.65 -15.02
C ALA A 95 6.87 -7.34 -15.00
N TRP A 96 7.91 -6.81 -15.68
CA TRP A 96 9.29 -7.22 -15.44
C TRP A 96 9.73 -6.94 -14.00
N SER A 97 9.13 -5.95 -13.32
CA SER A 97 9.42 -5.67 -11.92
C SER A 97 9.06 -6.85 -11.02
N LEU A 98 7.94 -7.54 -11.29
CA LEU A 98 7.52 -8.75 -10.57
C LEU A 98 8.56 -9.87 -10.70
N SER A 99 9.18 -10.02 -11.87
CA SER A 99 10.26 -10.98 -12.09
C SER A 99 11.52 -10.65 -11.28
N VAL A 100 11.85 -9.36 -11.12
CA VAL A 100 12.97 -8.92 -10.24
C VAL A 100 12.68 -9.26 -8.78
N TRP A 101 11.47 -8.96 -8.29
CA TRP A 101 11.05 -9.30 -6.93
C TRP A 101 10.99 -10.82 -6.71
N HIS A 102 10.59 -11.59 -7.73
CA HIS A 102 10.65 -13.05 -7.70
C HIS A 102 12.09 -13.57 -7.57
N GLY A 103 13.02 -13.00 -8.33
CA GLY A 103 14.44 -13.34 -8.22
C GLY A 103 14.96 -13.13 -6.80
N LEU A 104 14.62 -11.99 -6.19
CA LEU A 104 14.98 -11.70 -4.79
C LEU A 104 14.37 -12.73 -3.82
N LEU A 105 13.10 -13.08 -4.00
CA LEU A 105 12.42 -14.10 -3.19
C LEU A 105 13.13 -15.45 -3.31
N LEU A 106 13.42 -15.93 -4.52
CA LEU A 106 14.09 -17.21 -4.73
C LEU A 106 15.50 -17.23 -4.13
N VAL A 107 16.25 -16.13 -4.24
CA VAL A 107 17.57 -16.01 -3.59
C VAL A 107 17.45 -16.07 -2.07
N ALA A 108 16.49 -15.37 -1.47
CA ALA A 108 16.26 -15.38 -0.04
C ALA A 108 15.86 -16.78 0.46
N VAL A 109 14.94 -17.46 -0.23
CA VAL A 109 14.50 -18.83 0.08
C VAL A 109 15.64 -19.82 -0.08
N ALA A 110 16.40 -19.75 -1.16
CA ALA A 110 17.56 -20.61 -1.40
C ALA A 110 18.59 -20.46 -0.27
N ALA A 111 18.93 -19.22 0.09
CA ALA A 111 19.91 -18.95 1.13
C ALA A 111 19.42 -19.36 2.53
N TRP A 112 18.12 -19.22 2.82
CA TRP A 112 17.52 -19.70 4.07
C TRP A 112 17.50 -21.23 4.13
N GLY A 113 17.06 -21.91 3.06
CA GLY A 113 17.07 -23.37 2.95
C GLY A 113 18.47 -23.99 3.07
N LEU A 114 19.49 -23.34 2.49
CA LEU A 114 20.89 -23.77 2.62
C LEU A 114 21.33 -23.79 4.09
N ARG A 115 20.87 -22.82 4.88
CA ARG A 115 21.20 -22.72 6.30
C ARG A 115 20.43 -23.71 7.16
N LEU A 116 19.16 -23.97 6.83
CA LEU A 116 18.33 -24.91 7.58
C LEU A 116 18.83 -26.33 7.49
N ARG A 117 19.36 -26.73 6.32
CA ARG A 117 19.83 -28.10 6.11
C ARG A 117 20.88 -28.26 5.01
N GLY A 118 20.67 -27.65 3.83
CA GLY A 118 21.59 -27.78 2.70
C GLY A 118 20.94 -27.71 1.31
N GLN A 119 21.74 -28.00 0.27
CA GLN A 119 21.40 -27.73 -1.14
C GLN A 119 20.13 -28.43 -1.63
N GLY A 120 19.95 -29.72 -1.31
CA GLY A 120 18.78 -30.48 -1.78
C GLY A 120 17.45 -29.92 -1.27
N MET A 121 17.38 -29.59 0.03
CA MET A 121 16.20 -28.94 0.62
C MET A 121 15.99 -27.55 0.04
N ALA A 122 17.07 -26.77 -0.11
CA ALA A 122 16.99 -25.42 -0.65
C ALA A 122 16.43 -25.38 -2.08
N LEU A 123 16.88 -26.29 -2.95
CA LEU A 123 16.34 -26.40 -4.30
C LEU A 123 14.87 -26.81 -4.30
N LEU A 124 14.48 -27.76 -3.44
CA LEU A 124 13.08 -28.18 -3.30
C LEU A 124 12.18 -27.01 -2.87
N ALA A 125 12.62 -26.23 -1.87
CA ALA A 125 11.89 -25.06 -1.40
C ALA A 125 11.79 -23.98 -2.49
N VAL A 126 12.85 -23.75 -3.27
CA VAL A 126 12.83 -22.82 -4.41
C VAL A 126 11.84 -23.27 -5.47
N VAL A 127 11.77 -24.57 -5.79
CA VAL A 127 10.79 -25.13 -6.73
C VAL A 127 9.36 -24.94 -6.20
N PHE A 128 9.11 -25.25 -4.92
CA PHE A 128 7.80 -25.06 -4.32
C PHE A 128 7.37 -23.59 -4.33
N VAL A 129 8.28 -22.66 -3.99
CA VAL A 129 8.02 -21.22 -4.03
C VAL A 129 7.76 -20.74 -5.46
N ALA A 130 8.51 -21.25 -6.45
CA ALA A 130 8.30 -20.88 -7.84
C ALA A 130 6.98 -21.42 -8.42
N MET A 131 6.41 -22.50 -7.86
CA MET A 131 5.25 -23.19 -8.44
C MET A 131 3.98 -23.12 -7.59
N ALA A 132 4.04 -22.62 -6.36
CA ALA A 132 2.85 -22.50 -5.51
C ALA A 132 1.79 -21.62 -6.18
N PRO A 133 0.51 -22.07 -6.27
CA PRO A 133 -0.57 -21.32 -6.92
C PRO A 133 -0.63 -19.83 -6.55
N ALA A 134 -0.64 -19.52 -5.25
CA ALA A 134 -0.71 -18.12 -4.80
C ALA A 134 0.51 -17.30 -5.23
N LEU A 135 1.71 -17.88 -5.27
CA LEU A 135 2.92 -17.16 -5.68
C LEU A 135 3.02 -17.01 -7.21
N LEU A 136 2.40 -17.93 -7.96
CA LEU A 136 2.22 -17.77 -9.41
C LEU A 136 1.26 -16.64 -9.74
N GLU A 137 0.18 -16.49 -8.99
CA GLU A 137 -0.73 -15.33 -9.08
C GLU A 137 0.05 -14.03 -8.84
N LEU A 138 0.83 -13.94 -7.77
CA LEU A 138 1.61 -12.74 -7.46
C LEU A 138 2.67 -12.37 -8.51
N ARG A 139 3.17 -13.33 -9.28
CA ARG A 139 4.13 -13.09 -10.38
C ARG A 139 3.47 -12.53 -11.64
N SER A 140 2.16 -12.64 -11.71
CA SER A 140 1.40 -12.36 -12.92
C SER A 140 0.26 -11.37 -12.70
N ASP A 141 -0.07 -11.01 -11.46
CA ASP A 141 -0.87 -9.85 -11.09
C ASP A 141 0.04 -8.72 -10.61
N TYR A 142 -0.18 -7.51 -11.12
CA TYR A 142 0.65 -6.37 -10.73
C TYR A 142 0.24 -5.81 -9.37
N VAL A 143 0.62 -6.50 -8.29
CA VAL A 143 0.27 -6.13 -6.92
C VAL A 143 1.49 -6.04 -6.01
N LEU A 144 1.35 -5.39 -4.85
CA LEU A 144 2.47 -5.15 -3.93
C LEU A 144 2.81 -6.36 -3.03
N GLU A 145 2.01 -7.42 -3.08
CA GLU A 145 2.23 -8.63 -2.29
C GLU A 145 3.48 -9.38 -2.73
N MET A 146 3.83 -9.32 -4.02
CA MET A 146 5.06 -9.93 -4.52
C MET A 146 6.33 -9.25 -3.95
N PRO A 147 6.51 -7.92 -4.08
CA PRO A 147 7.63 -7.24 -3.44
C PRO A 147 7.61 -7.39 -1.92
N LEU A 148 6.42 -7.37 -1.29
CA LEU A 148 6.28 -7.53 0.15
C LEU A 148 6.78 -8.91 0.60
N THR A 149 6.33 -9.98 -0.06
CA THR A 149 6.72 -11.37 0.24
C THR A 149 8.23 -11.56 0.08
N ALA A 150 8.81 -11.01 -0.98
CA ALA A 150 10.26 -11.06 -1.21
C ALA A 150 11.04 -10.33 -0.10
N ALA A 151 10.65 -9.08 0.22
CA ALA A 151 11.33 -8.24 1.18
C ALA A 151 11.19 -8.77 2.62
N VAL A 152 10.00 -9.24 3.02
CA VAL A 152 9.77 -9.86 4.34
C VAL A 152 10.55 -11.17 4.48
N THR A 153 10.59 -12.00 3.44
CA THR A 153 11.38 -13.25 3.47
C THR A 153 12.87 -12.95 3.62
N LEU A 154 13.40 -11.99 2.87
CA LEU A 154 14.78 -11.51 3.04
C LEU A 154 15.01 -10.99 4.46
N ALA A 155 14.12 -10.13 4.97
CA ALA A 155 14.22 -9.53 6.29
C ALA A 155 14.23 -10.60 7.39
N LEU A 156 13.30 -11.56 7.38
CA LEU A 156 13.25 -12.66 8.36
C LEU A 156 14.51 -13.52 8.32
N TRP A 157 14.98 -13.88 7.13
CA TRP A 157 16.20 -14.68 6.99
C TRP A 157 17.42 -13.93 7.53
N ARG A 158 17.59 -12.65 7.15
CA ARG A 158 18.72 -11.83 7.60
C ARG A 158 18.68 -11.50 9.08
N LEU A 159 17.50 -11.24 9.62
CA LEU A 159 17.29 -11.06 11.05
C LEU A 159 17.66 -12.34 11.81
N GLY A 160 17.27 -13.52 11.31
CA GLY A 160 17.69 -14.81 11.86
C GLY A 160 19.20 -15.06 11.74
N CYS A 161 19.87 -14.55 10.71
CA CYS A 161 21.34 -14.57 10.60
C CYS A 161 22.01 -13.76 11.69
N TRP A 162 21.47 -12.58 12.00
CA TRP A 162 22.01 -11.74 13.06
C TRP A 162 21.68 -12.27 14.47
N TRP A 163 20.46 -12.78 14.67
CA TRP A 163 19.96 -13.29 15.96
C TRP A 163 20.72 -14.51 16.50
N ASP A 164 21.25 -15.35 15.61
CA ASP A 164 21.92 -16.61 15.94
C ASP A 164 23.02 -16.44 16.99
N PRO A 165 22.94 -17.15 18.14
CA PRO A 165 23.92 -17.03 19.22
C PRO A 165 25.32 -17.53 18.87
N GLN A 166 25.46 -18.44 17.92
CA GLN A 166 26.74 -19.07 17.58
C GLN A 166 27.43 -18.37 16.42
N ARG A 167 26.66 -17.99 15.38
CA ARG A 167 27.18 -17.44 14.11
C ARG A 167 26.81 -15.98 13.87
N GLY A 168 25.91 -15.44 14.69
CA GLY A 168 25.37 -14.09 14.56
C GLY A 168 26.19 -13.01 15.25
N GLY A 169 25.57 -11.86 15.50
CA GLY A 169 26.19 -10.75 16.24
C GLY A 169 27.31 -10.00 15.50
N ARG A 170 27.49 -10.19 14.18
CA ARG A 170 28.42 -9.36 13.38
C ARG A 170 27.77 -8.05 12.97
N TRP A 171 28.56 -6.97 12.89
CA TRP A 171 28.05 -5.63 12.53
C TRP A 171 27.39 -5.60 11.16
N LEU A 172 28.01 -6.19 10.15
CA LEU A 172 27.43 -6.29 8.80
C LEU A 172 26.12 -7.11 8.78
N GLN A 173 25.99 -8.13 9.63
CA GLN A 173 24.73 -8.88 9.75
C GLN A 173 23.63 -8.01 10.36
N ALA A 174 23.94 -7.24 11.41
CA ALA A 174 23.01 -6.32 12.06
C ALA A 174 22.54 -5.23 11.08
N LEU A 175 23.47 -4.56 10.40
CA LEU A 175 23.16 -3.48 9.46
C LEU A 175 22.34 -3.99 8.27
N PHE A 176 22.69 -5.16 7.72
CA PHE A 176 21.93 -5.72 6.60
C PHE A 176 20.56 -6.26 7.01
N ALA A 177 20.43 -6.82 8.22
CA ALA A 177 19.12 -7.19 8.77
C ALA A 177 18.24 -5.94 8.97
N ALA A 178 18.79 -4.88 9.57
CA ALA A 178 18.09 -3.62 9.75
C ALA A 178 17.68 -2.98 8.42
N ALA A 179 18.57 -2.97 7.43
CA ALA A 179 18.28 -2.47 6.09
C ALA A 179 17.18 -3.30 5.40
N ALA A 180 17.22 -4.64 5.50
CA ALA A 180 16.18 -5.50 4.94
C ALA A 180 14.81 -5.31 5.62
N CYS A 181 14.77 -5.18 6.95
CA CYS A 181 13.54 -4.86 7.68
C CYS A 181 13.00 -3.47 7.30
N THR A 182 13.88 -2.48 7.17
CA THR A 182 13.53 -1.12 6.74
C THR A 182 12.98 -1.12 5.31
N ALA A 183 13.61 -1.85 4.40
CA ALA A 183 13.16 -2.02 3.02
C ALA A 183 11.79 -2.70 2.95
N ALA A 184 11.56 -3.76 3.73
CA ALA A 184 10.25 -4.42 3.79
C ALA A 184 9.15 -3.47 4.26
N LEU A 185 9.42 -2.62 5.26
CA LEU A 185 8.45 -1.61 5.70
C LEU A 185 8.23 -0.55 4.63
N LEU A 186 9.29 -0.12 3.93
CA LEU A 186 9.21 0.84 2.82
C LEU A 186 8.56 0.26 1.55
N VAL A 187 8.31 -1.05 1.48
CA VAL A 187 7.46 -1.67 0.45
C VAL A 187 6.00 -1.55 0.82
N LYS A 188 5.62 -1.99 2.03
CA LYS A 188 4.24 -1.91 2.52
C LYS A 188 4.20 -2.02 4.04
N GLN A 189 3.41 -1.18 4.68
CA GLN A 189 3.26 -1.17 6.16
C GLN A 189 2.77 -2.50 6.76
N SER A 190 2.03 -3.32 6.00
CA SER A 190 1.59 -4.65 6.43
C SER A 190 2.73 -5.63 6.68
N ALA A 191 3.98 -5.30 6.29
CA ALA A 191 5.18 -6.03 6.71
C ALA A 191 5.28 -6.19 8.23
N LEU A 192 4.74 -5.23 9.01
CA LEU A 192 4.74 -5.27 10.47
C LEU A 192 3.96 -6.45 11.04
N LEU A 193 2.92 -6.95 10.35
CA LEU A 193 2.17 -8.13 10.81
C LEU A 193 3.08 -9.34 11.00
N VAL A 194 4.14 -9.46 10.20
CA VAL A 194 5.08 -10.58 10.26
C VAL A 194 6.38 -10.18 10.97
N LEU A 195 6.91 -8.99 10.69
CA LEU A 195 8.22 -8.58 11.18
C LEU A 195 8.22 -8.08 12.62
N LEU A 196 7.13 -7.49 13.10
CA LEU A 196 7.07 -6.93 14.46
C LEU A 196 7.38 -7.99 15.54
N PRO A 197 6.71 -9.16 15.60
CA PRO A 197 7.03 -10.16 16.62
C PRO A 197 8.47 -10.70 16.48
N ALA A 198 8.96 -10.88 15.25
CA ALA A 198 10.33 -11.34 15.01
C ALA A 198 11.37 -10.30 15.48
N LEU A 199 11.13 -9.01 15.23
CA LEU A 199 11.98 -7.90 15.66
C LEU A 199 11.98 -7.75 17.18
N LEU A 200 10.81 -7.82 17.83
CA LEU A 200 10.70 -7.76 19.29
C LEU A 200 11.49 -8.90 19.93
N TRP A 201 11.30 -10.13 19.44
CA TRP A 201 12.02 -11.29 19.96
C TRP A 201 13.54 -11.19 19.73
N ALA A 202 13.97 -10.88 18.51
CA ALA A 202 15.39 -10.77 18.19
C ALA A 202 16.08 -9.65 18.98
N SER A 203 15.43 -8.49 19.10
CA SER A 203 15.94 -7.34 19.84
C SER A 203 16.00 -7.64 21.34
N TRP A 204 14.97 -8.26 21.92
CA TRP A 204 14.98 -8.69 23.32
C TRP A 204 16.16 -9.61 23.61
N CYS A 205 16.36 -10.66 22.80
CA CYS A 205 17.51 -11.55 22.92
C CYS A 205 18.85 -10.80 22.78
N ALA A 206 18.94 -9.85 21.85
CA ALA A 206 20.14 -9.06 21.61
C ALA A 206 20.47 -8.12 22.79
N LEU A 207 19.47 -7.51 23.42
CA LEU A 207 19.63 -6.64 24.59
C LEU A 207 20.13 -7.40 25.82
N CYS A 208 19.71 -8.67 25.96
CA CYS A 208 20.12 -9.55 27.07
C CYS A 208 21.48 -10.23 26.87
N ARG A 209 22.10 -10.15 25.67
CA ARG A 209 23.29 -10.96 25.33
C ARG A 209 24.63 -10.27 25.63
N THR A 210 24.93 -9.15 24.97
CA THR A 210 26.21 -8.43 25.12
C THR A 210 26.05 -6.92 24.92
N ASN A 211 26.99 -6.11 25.42
CA ASN A 211 27.02 -4.67 25.10
C ASN A 211 27.12 -4.40 23.59
N ARG A 212 27.87 -5.22 22.85
CA ARG A 212 27.98 -5.11 21.39
C ARG A 212 26.62 -5.25 20.70
N THR A 213 25.84 -6.26 21.07
CA THR A 213 24.52 -6.50 20.47
C THR A 213 23.51 -5.42 20.85
N ARG A 214 23.66 -4.76 22.02
CA ARG A 214 22.89 -3.55 22.38
C ARG A 214 23.17 -2.39 21.42
N PHE A 215 24.44 -2.10 21.14
CA PHE A 215 24.81 -1.07 20.15
C PHE A 215 24.37 -1.43 18.72
N GLN A 216 24.30 -2.72 18.38
CA GLN A 216 23.75 -3.16 17.10
C GLN A 216 22.24 -2.91 16.99
N VAL A 217 21.48 -3.12 18.07
CA VAL A 217 20.06 -2.74 18.12
C VAL A 217 19.92 -1.24 17.93
N LEU A 218 20.70 -0.43 18.66
CA LEU A 218 20.69 1.03 18.50
C LEU A 218 21.03 1.47 17.07
N ALA A 219 22.05 0.88 16.46
CA ALA A 219 22.40 1.14 15.07
C ALA A 219 21.26 0.71 14.12
N GLY A 220 20.60 -0.42 14.38
CA GLY A 220 19.44 -0.87 13.62
C GLY A 220 18.26 0.11 13.72
N VAL A 221 17.99 0.65 14.91
CA VAL A 221 17.02 1.74 15.10
C VAL A 221 17.44 2.99 14.32
N GLY A 222 18.72 3.34 14.31
CA GLY A 222 19.25 4.43 13.50
C GLY A 222 19.00 4.25 12.00
N VAL A 223 19.27 3.05 11.46
CA VAL A 223 18.98 2.70 10.05
C VAL A 223 17.49 2.81 9.75
N PHE A 224 16.64 2.30 10.64
CA PHE A 224 15.19 2.40 10.52
C PHE A 224 14.71 3.85 10.48
N LEU A 225 15.13 4.68 11.45
CA LEU A 225 14.76 6.08 11.53
C LEU A 225 15.26 6.88 10.32
N PHE A 226 16.47 6.58 9.82
CA PHE A 226 16.99 7.25 8.63
C PHE A 226 16.23 6.86 7.36
N GLY A 227 15.85 5.59 7.22
CA GLY A 227 15.13 5.10 6.03
C GLY A 227 13.64 5.48 6.01
N VAL A 228 12.93 5.24 7.11
CA VAL A 228 11.47 5.44 7.20
C VAL A 228 11.11 6.82 7.70
N GLY A 229 11.95 7.43 8.54
CA GLY A 229 11.68 8.70 9.19
C GLY A 229 11.31 9.86 8.25
N PRO A 230 12.02 10.08 7.11
CA PRO A 230 11.65 11.15 6.18
C PRO A 230 10.25 10.97 5.59
N TRP A 231 9.92 9.76 5.15
CA TRP A 231 8.60 9.45 4.59
C TRP A 231 7.50 9.53 5.67
N LEU A 232 7.74 8.94 6.84
CA LEU A 232 6.78 8.96 7.93
C LEU A 232 6.56 10.38 8.44
N ARG A 233 7.61 11.18 8.61
CA ARG A 233 7.48 12.59 8.99
C ARG A 233 6.58 13.37 8.03
N HIS A 234 6.70 13.08 6.73
CA HIS A 234 5.90 13.75 5.70
C HIS A 234 4.44 13.26 5.67
N ASN A 235 4.23 11.96 5.89
CA ASN A 235 2.96 11.28 5.59
C ASN A 235 2.28 10.62 6.80
N TRP A 236 2.69 10.87 8.05
CA TRP A 236 2.19 10.12 9.20
C TRP A 236 0.67 10.24 9.41
N ILE A 237 0.09 11.43 9.21
CA ILE A 237 -1.36 11.64 9.34
C ILE A 237 -2.13 10.78 8.33
N THR A 238 -1.73 10.87 7.07
CA THR A 238 -2.37 10.11 5.98
C THR A 238 -2.09 8.62 6.07
N THR A 239 -0.96 8.22 6.66
CA THR A 239 -0.64 6.82 6.97
C THR A 239 -1.57 6.28 8.07
N LEU A 240 -1.75 7.02 9.17
CA LEU A 240 -2.66 6.62 10.26
C LEU A 240 -4.12 6.57 9.79
N GLY A 241 -4.62 7.65 9.18
CA GLY A 241 -5.99 7.69 8.65
C GLY A 241 -6.22 6.66 7.54
N GLY A 242 -5.23 6.48 6.67
CA GLY A 242 -5.24 5.46 5.62
C GLY A 242 -5.28 4.04 6.16
N THR A 243 -4.62 3.78 7.29
CA THR A 243 -4.63 2.48 7.98
C THR A 243 -5.94 2.23 8.69
N ASN A 244 -6.51 3.23 9.39
CA ASN A 244 -7.83 3.12 10.01
C ASN A 244 -8.89 2.74 8.97
N ARG A 245 -8.92 3.47 7.84
CA ARG A 245 -9.85 3.21 6.74
C ARG A 245 -9.64 1.83 6.12
N ALA A 246 -8.39 1.43 5.90
CA ALA A 246 -8.06 0.17 5.24
C ALA A 246 -8.26 -1.05 6.14
N VAL A 247 -8.07 -0.94 7.46
CA VAL A 247 -8.05 -2.10 8.36
C VAL A 247 -9.31 -2.18 9.20
N ILE A 248 -9.81 -1.07 9.73
CA ILE A 248 -10.94 -1.07 10.67
C ILE A 248 -12.24 -0.82 9.92
N GLU A 249 -12.32 0.27 9.15
CA GLU A 249 -13.56 0.60 8.43
C GLU A 249 -13.86 -0.41 7.31
N SER A 250 -12.85 -0.88 6.58
CA SER A 250 -13.03 -1.91 5.54
C SER A 250 -13.60 -3.19 6.14
N ALA A 251 -13.00 -3.67 7.23
CA ALA A 251 -13.47 -4.88 7.93
C ALA A 251 -14.93 -4.75 8.39
N ALA A 252 -15.31 -3.58 8.92
CA ALA A 252 -16.68 -3.31 9.33
C ALA A 252 -17.67 -3.25 8.15
N ARG A 253 -17.25 -2.76 6.98
CA ARG A 253 -18.08 -2.69 5.77
C ARG A 253 -18.21 -4.04 5.07
N GLU A 254 -17.16 -4.83 5.06
CA GLU A 254 -17.09 -6.14 4.41
C GLU A 254 -17.70 -7.26 5.28
N GLY A 255 -17.93 -6.99 6.57
CA GLY A 255 -18.52 -7.96 7.49
C GLY A 255 -17.52 -9.03 7.93
N ASP A 256 -16.24 -8.67 8.03
CA ASP A 256 -15.17 -9.61 8.36
C ASP A 256 -15.38 -10.27 9.73
N PRO A 257 -14.96 -11.55 9.88
CA PRO A 257 -15.17 -12.30 11.11
C PRO A 257 -14.46 -11.66 12.30
N SER A 258 -15.17 -11.54 13.43
CA SER A 258 -14.62 -10.94 14.63
C SER A 258 -13.53 -11.81 15.26
N LEU A 259 -12.60 -11.18 16.00
CA LEU A 259 -11.42 -11.83 16.59
C LEU A 259 -11.74 -13.03 17.50
N TRP A 260 -12.93 -13.03 18.12
CA TRP A 260 -13.36 -14.05 19.07
C TRP A 260 -14.05 -15.26 18.41
N THR A 261 -14.27 -15.22 17.09
CA THR A 261 -14.96 -16.30 16.36
C THR A 261 -13.98 -17.37 15.87
N LEU A 262 -14.43 -18.62 15.80
CA LEU A 262 -13.67 -19.70 15.18
C LEU A 262 -13.39 -19.44 13.70
N GLU A 263 -14.31 -18.74 13.01
CA GLU A 263 -14.16 -18.35 11.61
C GLU A 263 -12.92 -17.49 11.37
N ASN A 264 -12.65 -16.51 12.24
CA ASN A 264 -11.44 -15.68 12.19
C ASN A 264 -10.16 -16.53 12.25
N TRP A 265 -10.11 -17.52 13.14
CA TRP A 265 -8.93 -18.36 13.33
C TRP A 265 -8.75 -19.41 12.23
N LEU A 266 -9.85 -19.85 11.61
CA LEU A 266 -9.85 -20.80 10.49
C LEU A 266 -9.77 -20.13 9.12
N TRP A 267 -9.87 -18.80 9.02
CA TRP A 267 -9.82 -18.05 7.76
C TRP A 267 -8.61 -18.44 6.90
N TYR A 268 -7.39 -18.18 7.39
CA TYR A 268 -6.18 -18.44 6.65
C TYR A 268 -5.85 -19.94 6.46
N PRO A 269 -6.06 -20.84 7.45
CA PRO A 269 -5.93 -22.28 7.23
C PRO A 269 -6.78 -22.82 6.07
N ARG A 270 -8.00 -22.30 5.88
CA ARG A 270 -8.90 -22.71 4.80
C ARG A 270 -8.39 -22.35 3.40
N LEU A 271 -7.53 -21.33 3.29
CA LEU A 271 -6.94 -20.90 2.02
C LEU A 271 -5.78 -21.80 1.57
N LEU A 272 -5.09 -22.47 2.51
CA LEU A 272 -3.86 -23.22 2.22
C LEU A 272 -3.98 -24.28 1.11
N PRO A 273 -5.06 -25.09 1.03
CA PRO A 273 -5.21 -26.07 -0.05
C PRO A 273 -5.22 -25.42 -1.44
N ALA A 274 -5.89 -24.27 -1.58
CA ALA A 274 -5.94 -23.52 -2.84
C ALA A 274 -4.60 -22.83 -3.13
N GLN A 275 -3.99 -22.21 -2.10
CA GLN A 275 -2.76 -21.42 -2.26
C GLN A 275 -1.49 -22.25 -2.50
N LEU A 276 -1.43 -23.48 -1.96
CA LEU A 276 -0.24 -24.34 -2.01
C LEU A 276 -0.43 -25.61 -2.83
N GLY A 277 -1.67 -26.04 -3.05
CA GLY A 277 -2.02 -27.35 -3.61
C GLY A 277 -2.18 -28.42 -2.53
N PRO A 278 -3.27 -29.23 -2.57
CA PRO A 278 -3.60 -30.18 -1.51
C PRO A 278 -2.58 -31.32 -1.35
N VAL A 279 -1.98 -31.78 -2.46
CA VAL A 279 -0.97 -32.87 -2.40
C VAL A 279 0.28 -32.41 -1.66
N LEU A 280 0.79 -31.22 -2.00
CA LEU A 280 1.94 -30.64 -1.32
C LEU A 280 1.65 -30.44 0.17
N LEU A 281 0.47 -29.92 0.49
CA LEU A 281 0.05 -29.69 1.87
C LEU A 281 0.02 -31.01 2.68
N ILE A 282 -0.65 -32.05 2.19
CA ILE A 282 -0.81 -33.33 2.91
C ILE A 282 0.54 -34.06 3.05
N VAL A 283 1.32 -34.17 1.97
CA VAL A 283 2.60 -34.89 2.00
C VAL A 283 3.64 -34.09 2.79
N GLY A 284 3.67 -32.76 2.63
CA GLY A 284 4.53 -31.87 3.42
C GLY A 284 4.23 -31.97 4.92
N LEU A 285 2.96 -31.88 5.31
CA LEU A 285 2.52 -32.01 6.71
C LEU A 285 2.81 -33.40 7.29
N SER A 286 2.42 -34.48 6.60
CA SER A 286 2.70 -35.85 7.06
C SER A 286 4.20 -36.12 7.18
N GLY A 287 5.01 -35.56 6.27
CA GLY A 287 6.46 -35.62 6.34
C GLY A 287 7.03 -34.84 7.53
N CYS A 288 6.42 -33.71 7.91
CA CYS A 288 6.78 -32.99 9.14
C CYS A 288 6.44 -33.82 10.40
N VAL A 289 5.27 -34.47 10.43
CA VAL A 289 4.90 -35.38 11.52
C VAL A 289 5.89 -36.55 11.62
N LEU A 290 6.24 -37.16 10.48
CA LEU A 290 7.24 -38.22 10.42
C LEU A 290 8.61 -37.74 10.91
N TRP A 291 9.01 -36.51 10.55
CA TRP A 291 10.24 -35.90 11.01
C TRP A 291 10.24 -35.75 12.53
N LEU A 292 9.19 -35.18 13.11
CA LEU A 292 9.04 -35.02 14.56
C LEU A 292 9.01 -36.37 15.30
N PHE A 293 8.38 -37.39 14.73
CA PHE A 293 8.29 -38.71 15.34
C PHE A 293 9.64 -39.45 15.36
N ILE A 294 10.40 -39.37 14.26
CA ILE A 294 11.73 -39.98 14.18
C ILE A 294 12.71 -39.24 15.08
N ASP A 295 12.68 -37.91 15.08
CA ASP A 295 13.55 -37.08 15.92
C ASP A 295 13.20 -37.26 17.41
N GLY A 296 11.89 -37.31 17.71
CA GLY A 296 11.27 -37.63 18.99
C GLY A 296 11.76 -38.95 19.60
N ARG A 297 11.89 -40.01 18.79
CA ARG A 297 12.39 -41.33 19.21
C ARG A 297 13.90 -41.39 19.36
N SER A 298 14.64 -40.50 18.70
CA SER A 298 16.11 -40.44 18.78
C SER A 298 16.64 -39.70 20.02
N LEU A 299 15.75 -39.10 20.83
CA LEU A 299 16.11 -38.32 22.02
C LEU A 299 16.91 -39.10 23.09
N GLY A 300 17.03 -40.44 22.99
CA GLY A 300 17.81 -41.28 23.89
C GLY A 300 19.22 -41.70 23.43
N SER A 301 19.65 -41.47 22.17
CA SER A 301 21.00 -41.85 21.72
C SER A 301 21.81 -40.65 21.21
N SER A 302 22.83 -40.26 21.97
CA SER A 302 23.75 -39.15 21.67
C SER A 302 24.48 -39.30 20.33
N THR A 303 24.65 -40.54 19.86
CA THR A 303 25.35 -40.91 18.62
C THR A 303 24.57 -40.58 17.35
N GLN A 304 23.23 -40.51 17.38
CA GLN A 304 22.43 -40.17 16.18
C GLN A 304 22.25 -38.65 15.99
N ARG A 305 22.31 -37.83 17.05
CA ARG A 305 22.25 -36.36 16.94
C ARG A 305 23.45 -35.78 16.18
N ALA A 306 24.61 -36.42 16.25
CA ALA A 306 25.83 -36.00 15.53
C ALA A 306 25.72 -36.16 13.99
N VAL A 307 24.70 -36.86 13.49
CA VAL A 307 24.46 -37.12 12.05
C VAL A 307 23.30 -36.26 11.50
N SER A 308 22.65 -35.45 12.33
CA SER A 308 21.61 -34.53 11.88
C SER A 308 22.24 -33.37 11.10
N SER A 309 21.93 -33.29 9.80
CA SER A 309 22.30 -32.16 8.93
C SER A 309 21.49 -30.89 9.20
N ASP A 310 20.45 -30.96 10.04
CA ASP A 310 19.55 -29.85 10.30
C ASP A 310 20.17 -28.87 11.32
N ASP A 311 20.05 -27.57 11.08
CA ASP A 311 20.47 -26.54 12.03
C ASP A 311 19.32 -26.23 13.02
N PRO A 312 19.40 -26.68 14.28
CA PRO A 312 18.27 -26.60 15.23
C PRO A 312 17.92 -25.15 15.57
N LEU A 313 18.89 -24.23 15.59
CA LEU A 313 18.65 -22.82 15.89
C LEU A 313 17.95 -22.13 14.71
N ALA A 314 18.36 -22.44 13.48
CA ALA A 314 17.69 -21.91 12.30
C ALA A 314 16.24 -22.41 12.18
N TRP A 315 15.97 -23.67 12.51
CA TRP A 315 14.61 -24.22 12.56
C TRP A 315 13.76 -23.58 13.66
N ARG A 316 14.32 -23.40 14.86
CA ARG A 316 13.64 -22.69 15.95
C ARG A 316 13.27 -21.27 15.54
N TRP A 317 14.18 -20.55 14.88
CA TRP A 317 13.89 -19.22 14.36
C TRP A 317 12.73 -19.23 13.37
N LEU A 318 12.77 -20.13 12.37
CA LEU A 318 11.72 -20.24 11.36
C LEU A 318 10.36 -20.56 11.98
N ILE A 319 10.27 -21.58 12.85
CA ILE A 319 9.00 -22.01 13.42
C ILE A 319 8.39 -20.94 14.31
N VAL A 320 9.18 -20.33 15.21
CA VAL A 320 8.66 -19.29 16.11
C VAL A 320 8.22 -18.05 15.34
N THR A 321 9.01 -17.59 14.37
CA THR A 321 8.64 -16.41 13.56
C THR A 321 7.44 -16.70 12.65
N LEU A 322 7.32 -17.90 12.09
CA LEU A 322 6.16 -18.32 11.31
C LEU A 322 4.88 -18.32 12.17
N LEU A 323 4.90 -18.95 13.35
CA LEU A 323 3.74 -19.00 14.25
C LEU A 323 3.36 -17.62 14.79
N ALA A 324 4.35 -16.80 15.17
CA ALA A 324 4.07 -15.46 15.66
C ALA A 324 3.53 -14.54 14.56
N GLY A 325 4.09 -14.60 13.35
CA GLY A 325 3.57 -13.87 12.19
C GLY A 325 2.17 -14.35 11.80
N TRP A 326 1.89 -15.65 11.88
CA TRP A 326 0.55 -16.21 11.69
C TRP A 326 -0.45 -15.63 12.69
N LEU A 327 -0.09 -15.65 13.98
CA LEU A 327 -0.92 -15.09 15.04
C LEU A 327 -1.24 -13.61 14.79
N PHE A 328 -0.22 -12.78 14.52
CA PHE A 328 -0.41 -11.34 14.29
C PHE A 328 -1.23 -11.05 13.02
N THR A 329 -1.06 -11.86 11.97
CA THR A 329 -1.87 -11.75 10.75
C THR A 329 -3.34 -12.13 11.02
N SER A 330 -3.58 -13.15 11.85
CA SER A 330 -4.93 -13.52 12.31
C SER A 330 -5.57 -12.49 13.25
N LEU A 331 -4.78 -11.67 13.94
CA LEU A 331 -5.27 -10.58 14.80
C LEU A 331 -5.65 -9.31 14.02
N SER A 332 -5.29 -9.21 12.73
CA SER A 332 -5.77 -8.11 11.88
C SER A 332 -7.29 -8.20 11.72
N PRO A 333 -8.06 -7.14 12.01
CA PRO A 333 -9.51 -7.14 11.79
C PRO A 333 -9.88 -7.37 10.32
N ASN A 334 -9.21 -6.66 9.40
CA ASN A 334 -9.40 -6.85 7.96
C ASN A 334 -8.85 -8.21 7.51
N LYS A 335 -9.69 -9.01 6.85
CA LYS A 335 -9.36 -10.28 6.22
C LYS A 335 -9.23 -10.13 4.71
N GLY A 336 -8.13 -10.64 4.19
CA GLY A 336 -7.90 -10.70 2.76
C GLY A 336 -6.95 -11.83 2.44
N ASP A 337 -7.22 -12.53 1.35
CA ASP A 337 -6.50 -13.75 0.95
C ASP A 337 -5.01 -13.53 0.72
N ARG A 338 -4.64 -12.26 0.49
CA ARG A 338 -3.30 -11.79 0.20
C ARG A 338 -2.45 -11.52 1.44
N TYR A 339 -3.04 -11.29 2.62
CA TYR A 339 -2.26 -10.91 3.82
C TYR A 339 -1.34 -12.02 4.32
N ILE A 340 -1.68 -13.29 4.07
CA ILE A 340 -0.86 -14.45 4.44
C ILE A 340 0.36 -14.66 3.52
N THR A 341 0.41 -14.02 2.35
CA THR A 341 1.44 -14.28 1.33
C THR A 341 2.89 -14.21 1.85
N PRO A 342 3.28 -13.29 2.77
CA PRO A 342 4.64 -13.27 3.30
C PRO A 342 4.98 -14.45 4.23
N LEU A 343 3.98 -15.21 4.70
CA LEU A 343 4.15 -16.42 5.49
C LEU A 343 4.25 -17.69 4.63
N LEU A 344 3.90 -17.63 3.34
CA LEU A 344 3.98 -18.79 2.46
C LEU A 344 5.42 -19.27 2.23
N PRO A 345 6.44 -18.42 1.99
CA PRO A 345 7.81 -18.90 1.84
C PRO A 345 8.37 -19.65 3.06
N PRO A 346 8.26 -19.17 4.33
CA PRO A 346 8.68 -19.95 5.48
C PRO A 346 7.85 -21.23 5.68
N LEU A 347 6.55 -21.23 5.36
CA LEU A 347 5.73 -22.44 5.37
C LEU A 347 6.19 -23.47 4.32
N LEU A 348 6.52 -23.01 3.11
CA LEU A 348 7.04 -23.85 2.03
C LEU A 348 8.45 -24.40 2.34
N LEU A 349 9.28 -23.66 3.08
CA LEU A 349 10.54 -24.19 3.63
C LEU A 349 10.28 -25.34 4.61
N LEU A 350 9.29 -25.20 5.50
CA LEU A 350 8.88 -26.28 6.40
C LEU A 350 8.36 -27.50 5.62
N PHE A 351 7.49 -27.31 4.63
CA PHE A 351 6.97 -28.39 3.81
C PHE A 351 8.01 -29.05 2.92
N ALA A 352 9.00 -28.30 2.41
CA ALA A 352 10.15 -28.86 1.72
C ALA A 352 10.95 -29.81 2.63
N ARG A 353 11.09 -29.48 3.91
CA ARG A 353 11.74 -30.37 4.88
C ARG A 353 10.92 -31.62 5.16
N GLY A 354 9.60 -31.50 5.30
CA GLY A 354 8.69 -32.64 5.46
C GLY A 354 8.71 -33.56 4.24
N TRP A 355 8.61 -33.00 3.03
CA TRP A 355 8.70 -33.74 1.79
C TRP A 355 10.03 -34.50 1.66
N LEU A 356 11.14 -33.82 1.94
CA LEU A 356 12.47 -34.45 1.94
C LEU A 356 12.58 -35.57 3.00
N GLN A 357 11.83 -35.50 4.10
CA GLN A 357 11.82 -36.54 5.12
C GLN A 357 11.32 -37.87 4.57
N TRP A 358 10.25 -37.86 3.75
CA TRP A 358 9.75 -39.06 3.09
C TRP A 358 10.80 -39.70 2.19
N GLY A 359 11.52 -38.88 1.43
CA GLY A 359 12.65 -39.31 0.61
C GLY A 359 13.75 -40.01 1.40
N LEU A 360 14.14 -39.42 2.53
CA LEU A 360 15.17 -39.99 3.39
C LEU A 360 14.71 -41.26 4.11
N TRP A 361 13.44 -41.32 4.49
CA TRP A 361 12.85 -42.51 5.06
C TRP A 361 12.84 -43.66 4.05
N ALA A 362 12.43 -43.40 2.80
CA ALA A 362 12.49 -44.37 1.71
C ALA A 362 13.92 -44.84 1.43
N ASN A 363 14.92 -43.94 1.48
CA ASN A 363 16.33 -44.32 1.38
C ASN A 363 16.75 -45.32 2.45
N ARG A 364 16.43 -45.01 3.71
CA ARG A 364 16.82 -45.86 4.85
C ARG A 364 16.14 -47.23 4.79
N ARG A 365 14.90 -47.31 4.30
CA ARG A 365 14.10 -48.54 4.36
C ARG A 365 14.20 -49.41 3.12
N TRP A 366 14.24 -48.83 1.92
CA TRP A 366 14.07 -49.56 0.66
C TRP A 366 15.25 -49.40 -0.31
N LEU A 367 15.93 -48.25 -0.33
CA LEU A 367 16.85 -47.90 -1.44
C LEU A 367 18.29 -47.63 -0.97
N LYS A 368 18.74 -48.31 0.10
CA LYS A 368 19.99 -48.07 0.85
C LYS A 368 21.14 -47.55 -0.04
N GLY A 369 21.38 -46.24 0.01
CA GLY A 369 22.55 -45.60 -0.61
C GLY A 369 22.41 -45.23 -2.09
N SER A 370 21.22 -45.32 -2.70
CA SER A 370 21.03 -44.91 -4.08
C SER A 370 21.11 -43.39 -4.24
N TRP A 371 21.99 -42.93 -5.14
CA TRP A 371 22.16 -41.52 -5.50
C TRP A 371 20.90 -40.91 -6.16
N LEU A 372 20.00 -41.76 -6.65
CA LEU A 372 18.77 -41.36 -7.36
C LEU A 372 17.69 -40.77 -6.45
N ILE A 373 17.79 -40.94 -5.13
CA ILE A 373 16.69 -40.61 -4.21
C ILE A 373 16.47 -39.10 -4.10
N LEU A 374 17.55 -38.32 -4.07
CA LEU A 374 17.42 -36.87 -4.04
C LEU A 374 16.79 -36.36 -5.36
N PRO A 375 17.25 -36.76 -6.56
CA PRO A 375 16.54 -36.46 -7.80
C PRO A 375 15.07 -36.90 -7.85
N THR A 376 14.74 -38.13 -7.41
CA THR A 376 13.36 -38.63 -7.47
C THR A 376 12.44 -37.90 -6.50
N THR A 377 12.94 -37.55 -5.32
CA THR A 377 12.17 -36.77 -4.33
C THR A 377 11.91 -35.34 -4.79
N LEU A 378 12.90 -34.72 -5.44
CA LEU A 378 12.73 -33.42 -6.10
C LEU A 378 11.70 -33.51 -7.24
N LEU A 379 11.82 -34.52 -8.11
CA LEU A 379 10.91 -34.74 -9.23
C LEU A 379 9.47 -35.01 -8.74
N ALA A 380 9.30 -35.86 -7.74
CA ALA A 380 8.00 -36.15 -7.14
C ALA A 380 7.37 -34.89 -6.53
N GLY A 381 8.17 -34.04 -5.86
CA GLY A 381 7.68 -32.76 -5.33
C GLY A 381 7.21 -31.81 -6.43
N LEU A 382 7.96 -31.72 -7.53
CA LEU A 382 7.57 -30.94 -8.71
C LEU A 382 6.25 -31.46 -9.31
N LEU A 383 6.14 -32.78 -9.52
CA LEU A 383 4.94 -33.40 -10.08
C LEU A 383 3.72 -33.27 -9.17
N ALA A 384 3.91 -33.15 -7.85
CA ALA A 384 2.82 -32.99 -6.89
C ALA A 384 2.20 -31.58 -6.91
N ILE A 385 2.99 -30.54 -7.18
CA ILE A 385 2.51 -29.15 -7.20
C ILE A 385 1.99 -28.73 -8.57
N LEU A 386 2.48 -29.35 -9.64
CA LEU A 386 2.19 -28.99 -11.03
C LEU A 386 0.68 -28.99 -11.38
N PRO A 387 -0.16 -29.97 -10.95
CA PRO A 387 -1.58 -29.96 -11.26
C PRO A 387 -2.32 -28.76 -10.65
N SER A 388 -2.03 -28.41 -9.39
CA SER A 388 -2.63 -27.26 -8.73
C SER A 388 -2.16 -25.95 -9.35
N ALA A 389 -0.87 -25.84 -9.68
CA ALA A 389 -0.32 -24.71 -10.40
C ALA A 389 -1.02 -24.51 -11.76
N LEU A 390 -1.17 -25.58 -12.54
CA LEU A 390 -1.84 -25.54 -13.83
C LEU A 390 -3.33 -25.21 -13.70
N SER A 391 -4.02 -25.81 -12.73
CA SER A 391 -5.43 -25.53 -12.45
C SER A 391 -5.65 -24.07 -12.11
N ALA A 392 -4.83 -23.48 -11.23
CA ALA A 392 -4.92 -22.06 -10.87
C ALA A 392 -4.71 -21.16 -12.09
N GLN A 393 -3.73 -21.49 -12.94
CA GLN A 393 -3.55 -20.78 -14.20
C GLN A 393 -4.75 -20.93 -15.14
N ILE A 394 -5.35 -22.12 -15.28
CA ILE A 394 -6.54 -22.34 -16.13
C ILE A 394 -7.74 -21.52 -15.64
N THR A 395 -8.06 -21.55 -14.35
CA THR A 395 -9.14 -20.73 -13.76
C THR A 395 -8.95 -19.25 -14.06
N ARG A 396 -7.70 -18.80 -14.04
CA ARG A 396 -7.38 -17.43 -14.38
C ARG A 396 -7.53 -17.08 -15.86
N LEU A 397 -7.36 -18.04 -16.78
CA LEU A 397 -7.69 -17.82 -18.19
C LEU A 397 -9.19 -17.57 -18.39
N SER A 398 -10.05 -18.11 -17.52
CA SER A 398 -11.51 -17.88 -17.57
C SER A 398 -11.96 -16.55 -16.96
N GLU A 399 -11.26 -16.01 -15.96
CA GLU A 399 -11.61 -14.76 -15.25
C GLU A 399 -11.07 -13.50 -15.92
N ARG A 400 -10.80 -13.53 -17.23
CA ARG A 400 -10.13 -12.43 -17.91
C ARG A 400 -11.06 -11.25 -18.13
N HIS A 401 -10.58 -10.10 -17.66
CA HIS A 401 -11.16 -8.81 -17.98
C HIS A 401 -10.51 -8.24 -19.25
N LYS A 402 -11.27 -8.23 -20.34
CA LYS A 402 -10.98 -7.44 -21.53
C LYS A 402 -12.11 -6.43 -21.69
N GLY A 403 -11.76 -5.26 -22.20
CA GLY A 403 -12.67 -4.14 -22.26
C GLY A 403 -12.13 -3.06 -23.20
N PRO A 404 -13.00 -2.15 -23.64
CA PRO A 404 -12.62 -1.12 -24.59
C PRO A 404 -11.89 0.06 -23.94
N VAL A 405 -11.42 -0.07 -22.68
CA VAL A 405 -10.81 1.04 -21.93
C VAL A 405 -9.67 1.72 -22.69
N GLU A 406 -8.80 0.97 -23.38
CA GLU A 406 -7.74 1.58 -24.19
C GLU A 406 -8.32 2.42 -25.34
N ALA A 407 -9.41 1.96 -25.95
CA ALA A 407 -10.08 2.67 -27.03
C ALA A 407 -10.81 3.91 -26.51
N ILE A 408 -11.42 3.83 -25.32
CA ILE A 408 -12.03 4.97 -24.62
C ILE A 408 -10.97 6.02 -24.30
N VAL A 409 -9.85 5.59 -23.70
CA VAL A 409 -8.73 6.47 -23.34
C VAL A 409 -8.15 7.14 -24.59
N ARG A 410 -7.90 6.40 -25.67
CA ARG A 410 -7.42 6.97 -26.93
C ARG A 410 -8.41 7.96 -27.54
N ALA A 411 -9.71 7.65 -27.48
CA ALA A 411 -10.76 8.55 -27.99
C ALA A 411 -10.85 9.87 -27.19
N ALA A 412 -10.50 9.84 -25.91
CA ALA A 412 -10.40 11.02 -25.06
C ALA A 412 -9.03 11.73 -25.12
N GLY A 413 -8.13 11.34 -26.04
CA GLY A 413 -6.81 11.95 -26.22
C GLY A 413 -5.72 11.49 -25.23
N GLY A 414 -5.94 10.37 -24.53
CA GLY A 414 -4.96 9.80 -23.62
C GLY A 414 -3.81 9.07 -24.32
N ALA A 415 -2.76 8.77 -23.56
CA ALA A 415 -1.51 8.16 -24.02
C ALA A 415 -0.76 8.96 -25.12
N ASP A 416 -1.07 10.25 -25.26
CA ASP A 416 -0.38 11.21 -26.12
C ASP A 416 0.46 12.18 -25.28
N PRO A 417 1.80 12.22 -25.44
CA PRO A 417 2.66 13.16 -24.72
C PRO A 417 2.39 14.64 -25.06
N ASN A 418 1.83 14.93 -26.23
CA ASN A 418 1.48 16.28 -26.67
C ASN A 418 0.02 16.63 -26.36
N GLY A 419 -0.74 15.69 -25.80
CA GLY A 419 -2.12 15.91 -25.39
C GLY A 419 -2.24 16.94 -24.26
N LEU A 420 -3.39 17.61 -24.20
CA LEU A 420 -3.74 18.49 -23.10
C LEU A 420 -3.92 17.68 -21.80
N SER A 421 -3.79 18.36 -20.66
CA SER A 421 -4.15 17.78 -19.38
C SER A 421 -5.67 17.60 -19.33
N THR A 422 -6.13 16.35 -19.28
CA THR A 422 -7.54 16.01 -19.42
C THR A 422 -7.99 15.18 -18.24
N THR A 423 -9.09 15.60 -17.59
CA THR A 423 -9.75 14.79 -16.57
C THR A 423 -11.00 14.15 -17.16
N VAL A 424 -11.11 12.82 -17.06
CA VAL A 424 -12.28 12.05 -17.46
C VAL A 424 -13.01 11.57 -16.22
N ILE A 425 -14.28 11.93 -16.10
CA ILE A 425 -15.16 11.43 -15.04
C ILE A 425 -15.63 10.04 -15.42
N VAL A 426 -15.23 9.05 -14.64
CA VAL A 426 -15.59 7.65 -14.80
C VAL A 426 -16.69 7.33 -13.80
N VAL A 427 -17.92 7.24 -14.29
CA VAL A 427 -19.09 6.87 -13.47
C VAL A 427 -19.10 5.38 -13.12
N PRO A 428 -18.84 4.44 -14.05
CA PRO A 428 -18.82 3.02 -13.71
C PRO A 428 -17.58 2.63 -12.89
N SER A 429 -17.71 1.60 -12.06
CA SER A 429 -16.59 0.97 -11.36
C SER A 429 -16.68 -0.54 -11.52
N THR A 430 -16.10 -1.03 -12.60
CA THR A 430 -16.00 -2.45 -12.94
C THR A 430 -14.53 -2.86 -13.11
N PRO A 431 -14.21 -4.17 -13.11
CA PRO A 431 -12.84 -4.61 -13.31
C PRO A 431 -12.25 -4.15 -14.65
N ASP A 432 -13.07 -4.07 -15.70
CA ASP A 432 -12.67 -3.70 -17.07
C ASP A 432 -12.66 -2.19 -17.31
N LEU A 433 -13.38 -1.39 -16.51
CA LEU A 433 -13.40 0.08 -16.59
C LEU A 433 -13.59 0.72 -15.22
N ASN A 434 -12.58 1.47 -14.77
CA ASN A 434 -12.61 2.25 -13.53
C ASN A 434 -11.62 3.42 -13.61
N GLN A 435 -11.67 4.34 -12.65
CA GLN A 435 -10.81 5.52 -12.60
C GLN A 435 -9.31 5.20 -12.62
N HIS A 436 -8.89 4.08 -12.02
CA HIS A 436 -7.47 3.73 -11.90
C HIS A 436 -6.94 3.24 -13.25
N ASN A 437 -7.68 2.39 -13.97
CA ASN A 437 -7.24 1.85 -15.25
C ASN A 437 -7.30 2.91 -16.37
N VAL A 438 -8.29 3.81 -16.33
CA VAL A 438 -8.35 5.00 -17.21
C VAL A 438 -7.16 5.92 -16.94
N SER A 439 -6.86 6.21 -15.67
CA SER A 439 -5.68 7.02 -15.30
C SER A 439 -4.39 6.38 -15.78
N TYR A 440 -4.19 5.09 -15.50
CA TYR A 440 -2.93 4.44 -15.86
C TYR A 440 -2.72 4.46 -17.36
N LEU A 441 -3.70 3.98 -18.13
CA LEU A 441 -3.60 3.92 -19.59
C LEU A 441 -3.52 5.32 -20.22
N GLY A 442 -4.26 6.29 -19.68
CA GLY A 442 -4.25 7.68 -20.17
C GLY A 442 -2.95 8.42 -19.93
N ARG A 443 -2.20 8.02 -18.90
CA ARG A 443 -0.93 8.63 -18.53
C ARG A 443 0.28 7.99 -19.20
N ARG A 444 0.16 6.81 -19.82
CA ARG A 444 1.30 6.15 -20.48
C ARG A 444 1.96 7.02 -21.55
N ARG A 445 3.22 6.74 -21.85
CA ARG A 445 4.03 7.40 -22.90
C ARG A 445 4.15 8.92 -22.77
N GLY A 446 4.04 9.45 -21.55
CA GLY A 446 4.06 10.90 -21.33
C GLY A 446 2.67 11.55 -21.30
N GLY A 447 1.62 10.78 -21.52
CA GLY A 447 0.24 11.25 -21.49
C GLY A 447 -0.17 11.90 -20.16
N ARG A 448 -1.17 12.76 -20.26
CA ARG A 448 -1.69 13.59 -19.16
C ARG A 448 -3.19 13.40 -18.93
N LEU A 449 -3.78 12.31 -19.42
CA LEU A 449 -5.18 12.01 -19.15
C LEU A 449 -5.32 11.27 -17.82
N VAL A 450 -6.15 11.78 -16.90
CA VAL A 450 -6.46 11.15 -15.62
C VAL A 450 -7.94 10.78 -15.54
N GLY A 451 -8.24 9.58 -15.04
CA GLY A 451 -9.59 9.14 -14.71
C GLY A 451 -9.91 9.44 -13.25
N ARG A 452 -11.10 9.98 -12.98
CA ARG A 452 -11.59 10.28 -11.62
C ARG A 452 -13.00 9.74 -11.43
N GLN A 453 -13.33 9.29 -10.23
CA GLN A 453 -14.62 8.66 -9.95
C GLN A 453 -15.58 9.67 -9.31
N LEU A 454 -16.76 9.85 -9.92
CA LEU A 454 -17.90 10.59 -9.37
C LEU A 454 -19.20 9.82 -9.68
N GLY A 455 -20.27 10.10 -8.94
CA GLY A 455 -21.54 9.37 -9.01
C GLY A 455 -21.81 8.49 -7.78
N SER A 456 -20.95 8.58 -6.76
CA SER A 456 -21.11 7.88 -5.48
C SER A 456 -22.08 8.60 -4.53
N SER A 457 -22.35 9.88 -4.79
CA SER A 457 -23.27 10.72 -4.03
C SER A 457 -24.23 11.45 -4.97
N ALA A 458 -25.45 11.72 -4.49
CA ALA A 458 -26.40 12.57 -5.21
C ALA A 458 -25.86 14.01 -5.39
N GLY A 459 -24.99 14.46 -4.49
CA GLY A 459 -24.34 15.77 -4.58
C GLY A 459 -23.31 15.89 -5.72
N ASP A 460 -22.97 14.79 -6.39
CA ASP A 460 -21.99 14.79 -7.49
C ASP A 460 -22.60 15.28 -8.81
N VAL A 461 -23.93 15.25 -8.95
CA VAL A 461 -24.63 15.53 -10.22
C VAL A 461 -24.39 16.95 -10.70
N GLU A 462 -24.75 17.94 -9.88
CA GLU A 462 -24.68 19.35 -10.28
C GLU A 462 -23.23 19.79 -10.58
N PRO A 463 -22.21 19.47 -9.77
CA PRO A 463 -20.82 19.78 -10.09
C PRO A 463 -20.34 19.18 -11.41
N VAL A 464 -20.73 17.94 -11.73
CA VAL A 464 -20.38 17.30 -13.00
C VAL A 464 -21.02 18.05 -14.17
N LEU A 465 -22.32 18.37 -14.10
CA LEU A 465 -23.02 19.12 -15.14
C LEU A 465 -22.43 20.53 -15.34
N GLN A 466 -21.93 21.17 -14.29
CA GLN A 466 -21.38 22.52 -14.36
C GLN A 466 -19.93 22.58 -14.87
N GLN A 467 -19.09 21.60 -14.52
CA GLN A 467 -17.64 21.71 -14.69
C GLN A 467 -16.99 20.62 -15.53
N ALA A 468 -17.52 19.39 -15.52
CA ALA A 468 -16.85 18.28 -16.19
C ALA A 468 -16.78 18.48 -17.71
N GLU A 469 -15.66 18.08 -18.31
CA GLU A 469 -15.46 18.10 -19.76
C GLU A 469 -15.80 16.76 -20.40
N TRP A 470 -15.31 15.68 -19.80
CA TRP A 470 -15.40 14.33 -20.33
C TRP A 470 -16.04 13.42 -19.30
N VAL A 471 -17.02 12.64 -19.74
CA VAL A 471 -17.72 11.68 -18.89
C VAL A 471 -17.80 10.34 -19.61
N VAL A 472 -17.53 9.26 -18.88
CA VAL A 472 -17.74 7.89 -19.36
C VAL A 472 -18.87 7.26 -18.56
N LEU A 473 -19.85 6.75 -19.29
CA LEU A 473 -21.05 6.12 -18.77
C LEU A 473 -21.11 4.65 -19.18
N ALA A 474 -21.89 3.85 -18.43
CA ALA A 474 -22.18 2.46 -18.74
C ALA A 474 -23.68 2.24 -18.89
N GLU A 475 -24.09 1.54 -19.96
CA GLU A 475 -25.44 1.02 -20.10
C GLU A 475 -25.58 -0.25 -19.23
N GLY A 476 -26.64 -0.30 -18.42
CA GLY A 476 -26.94 -1.43 -17.52
C GLY A 476 -26.14 -1.36 -16.20
N ASP A 477 -25.55 -2.49 -15.81
CA ASP A 477 -24.80 -2.61 -14.55
C ASP A 477 -23.56 -1.70 -14.52
N GLN A 478 -23.52 -0.80 -13.54
CA GLN A 478 -22.45 0.18 -13.32
C GLN A 478 -21.37 -0.33 -12.34
N GLY A 479 -21.49 -1.58 -11.88
CA GLY A 479 -20.55 -2.24 -10.98
C GLY A 479 -20.78 -1.83 -9.53
N SER A 480 -19.70 -1.55 -8.79
CA SER A 480 -19.77 -1.31 -7.34
C SER A 480 -20.39 0.04 -6.94
N VAL A 481 -21.05 0.75 -7.85
CA VAL A 481 -21.58 2.10 -7.62
C VAL A 481 -23.11 2.01 -7.42
N ARG A 482 -23.61 2.70 -6.40
CA ARG A 482 -25.02 2.66 -5.93
C ARG A 482 -25.99 3.30 -6.95
N ASP A 483 -27.29 3.25 -6.66
CA ASP A 483 -28.39 3.94 -7.40
C ASP A 483 -28.11 5.42 -7.73
N THR A 484 -27.23 6.09 -6.98
CA THR A 484 -26.79 7.46 -7.26
C THR A 484 -26.07 7.61 -8.59
N ALA A 485 -25.36 6.57 -9.03
CA ALA A 485 -24.64 6.58 -10.29
C ALA A 485 -25.59 6.52 -11.49
N ALA A 486 -26.71 5.81 -11.34
CA ALA A 486 -27.81 5.83 -12.31
C ALA A 486 -28.43 7.24 -12.44
N ARG A 487 -28.54 7.99 -11.33
CA ARG A 487 -29.01 9.40 -11.39
C ARG A 487 -28.04 10.29 -12.16
N LEU A 488 -26.73 10.14 -11.93
CA LEU A 488 -25.72 10.89 -12.68
C LEU A 488 -25.72 10.51 -14.17
N ASP A 489 -25.81 9.22 -14.49
CA ASP A 489 -25.93 8.73 -15.86
C ASP A 489 -27.15 9.36 -16.56
N GLN A 490 -28.32 9.31 -15.93
CA GLN A 490 -29.54 9.92 -16.47
C GLN A 490 -29.38 11.43 -16.68
N ALA A 491 -28.81 12.14 -15.71
CA ALA A 491 -28.60 13.59 -15.78
C ALA A 491 -27.64 13.98 -16.92
N VAL A 492 -26.55 13.25 -17.12
CA VAL A 492 -25.61 13.50 -18.22
C VAL A 492 -26.31 13.32 -19.57
N ARG A 493 -27.15 12.29 -19.71
CA ARG A 493 -27.90 12.00 -20.95
C ARG A 493 -29.00 13.02 -21.23
N SER A 494 -29.69 13.53 -20.22
CA SER A 494 -30.88 14.40 -20.39
C SER A 494 -30.59 15.90 -20.33
N SER A 495 -29.44 16.32 -19.78
CA SER A 495 -29.13 17.72 -19.53
C SER A 495 -28.92 18.59 -20.78
N GLY A 496 -28.61 18.00 -21.93
CA GLY A 496 -28.19 18.72 -23.14
C GLY A 496 -26.80 19.37 -23.04
N VAL A 497 -26.11 19.20 -21.91
CA VAL A 497 -24.75 19.73 -21.68
C VAL A 497 -23.69 18.93 -22.42
N PHE A 498 -23.92 17.62 -22.57
CA PHE A 498 -22.96 16.69 -23.16
C PHE A 498 -23.49 16.09 -24.46
N VAL A 499 -22.57 15.79 -25.38
CA VAL A 499 -22.83 15.07 -26.62
C VAL A 499 -22.12 13.72 -26.57
N GLU A 500 -22.84 12.65 -26.93
CA GLU A 500 -22.26 11.33 -27.09
C GLU A 500 -21.30 11.35 -28.29
N LEU A 501 -20.03 11.05 -28.05
CA LEU A 501 -19.01 11.02 -29.10
C LEU A 501 -18.87 9.62 -29.69
N ARG A 502 -18.84 8.61 -28.83
CA ARG A 502 -18.60 7.23 -29.26
C ARG A 502 -19.12 6.24 -28.24
N ARG A 503 -19.63 5.12 -28.77
CA ARG A 503 -20.07 3.96 -28.00
C ARG A 503 -19.12 2.79 -28.20
N PHE A 504 -18.93 1.99 -27.15
CA PHE A 504 -18.00 0.87 -27.11
C PHE A 504 -18.67 -0.35 -26.50
N SER A 505 -18.64 -1.49 -27.19
CA SER A 505 -19.27 -2.72 -26.71
C SER A 505 -18.57 -3.29 -25.46
N ARG A 506 -19.36 -3.80 -24.51
CA ARG A 506 -18.88 -4.50 -23.30
C ARG A 506 -18.89 -6.01 -23.51
N GLN A 507 -18.00 -6.72 -22.81
CA GLN A 507 -17.98 -8.18 -22.85
C GLN A 507 -19.12 -8.81 -22.03
N SER A 508 -19.50 -8.16 -20.92
CA SER A 508 -20.57 -8.59 -20.03
C SER A 508 -21.99 -8.26 -20.54
N GLY A 509 -22.11 -7.81 -21.79
CA GLY A 509 -23.36 -7.24 -22.33
C GLY A 509 -23.50 -5.74 -22.03
N GLY A 510 -24.21 -5.02 -22.91
CA GLY A 510 -24.34 -3.56 -22.89
C GLY A 510 -23.17 -2.83 -23.55
N SER A 511 -23.06 -1.53 -23.29
CA SER A 511 -22.01 -0.68 -23.86
C SER A 511 -21.51 0.39 -22.88
N TYR A 512 -20.29 0.87 -23.11
CA TYR A 512 -19.81 2.12 -22.54
C TYR A 512 -19.99 3.24 -23.54
N SER A 513 -20.31 4.44 -23.09
CA SER A 513 -20.43 5.62 -23.93
C SER A 513 -19.52 6.73 -23.40
N LEU A 514 -18.78 7.35 -24.30
CA LEU A 514 -17.91 8.50 -24.02
C LEU A 514 -18.65 9.77 -24.44
N TRP A 515 -18.73 10.71 -23.51
CA TRP A 515 -19.45 11.97 -23.65
C TRP A 515 -18.47 13.13 -23.48
N ALA A 516 -18.63 14.17 -24.28
CA ALA A 516 -17.90 15.42 -24.14
C ALA A 516 -18.87 16.59 -24.01
N ARG A 517 -18.48 17.61 -23.25
CA ARG A 517 -19.25 18.84 -23.12
C ARG A 517 -19.39 19.53 -24.49
N SER A 518 -20.61 19.96 -24.80
CA SER A 518 -20.92 20.77 -25.97
C SER A 518 -20.15 22.09 -25.96
N SER A 519 -19.48 22.46 -27.06
CA SER A 519 -18.69 23.69 -27.17
C SER A 519 -19.49 24.98 -26.94
N GLY A 520 -20.81 24.94 -27.13
CA GLY A 520 -21.72 26.08 -26.91
C GLY A 520 -22.22 26.25 -25.48
N VAL A 521 -21.90 25.35 -24.54
CA VAL A 521 -22.38 25.43 -23.15
C VAL A 521 -21.23 25.92 -22.25
N PRO A 522 -21.30 27.16 -21.73
CA PRO A 522 -20.25 27.72 -20.88
C PRO A 522 -20.15 26.96 -19.54
N ARG A 523 -18.96 26.99 -18.94
CA ARG A 523 -18.77 26.47 -17.57
C ARG A 523 -19.25 27.49 -16.55
N ALA A 524 -19.68 26.98 -15.40
CA ALA A 524 -19.86 27.83 -14.23
C ALA A 524 -18.53 28.45 -13.78
N ALA A 525 -18.61 29.45 -12.89
CA ALA A 525 -17.46 30.12 -12.28
C ALA A 525 -16.37 29.14 -11.85
N SER A 526 -15.11 29.47 -12.13
CA SER A 526 -14.00 28.56 -11.89
C SER A 526 -13.86 28.27 -10.40
N PHE A 527 -13.30 27.11 -10.05
CA PHE A 527 -13.00 26.85 -8.65
C PHE A 527 -11.96 27.83 -8.09
N ALA A 528 -11.06 28.34 -8.94
CA ALA A 528 -10.09 29.36 -8.55
C ALA A 528 -10.78 30.67 -8.07
N GLU A 529 -11.86 31.08 -8.73
CA GLU A 529 -12.67 32.25 -8.33
C GLU A 529 -13.41 32.03 -7.01
N ARG A 530 -13.92 30.80 -6.78
CA ARG A 530 -14.64 30.44 -5.56
C ARG A 530 -13.73 30.12 -4.37
N PHE A 531 -12.46 29.79 -4.61
CA PHE A 531 -11.56 29.33 -3.56
C PHE A 531 -11.32 30.35 -2.44
N PRO A 532 -11.10 31.65 -2.70
CA PRO A 532 -10.87 32.63 -1.64
C PRO A 532 -12.05 32.74 -0.66
N SER A 533 -13.29 32.72 -1.15
CA SER A 533 -14.48 32.78 -0.29
C SER A 533 -14.69 31.49 0.49
N LEU A 534 -14.35 30.34 -0.09
CA LEU A 534 -14.29 29.07 0.66
C LEU A 534 -13.22 29.14 1.76
N ALA A 535 -12.02 29.66 1.46
CA ALA A 535 -10.93 29.77 2.42
C ALA A 535 -11.27 30.70 3.61
N GLN A 536 -12.00 31.79 3.36
CA GLN A 536 -12.55 32.63 4.44
C GLN A 536 -13.49 31.86 5.38
N GLY A 537 -14.13 30.78 4.91
CA GLY A 537 -14.96 29.91 5.74
C GLY A 537 -14.22 29.37 6.96
N LEU A 538 -12.89 29.22 6.91
CA LEU A 538 -12.05 28.84 8.05
C LEU A 538 -12.22 29.79 9.26
N GLU A 539 -12.56 31.07 9.04
CA GLU A 539 -12.81 32.02 10.12
C GLU A 539 -14.00 31.60 11.01
N LYS A 540 -14.91 30.76 10.50
CA LYS A 540 -16.05 30.23 11.26
C LYS A 540 -15.70 29.00 12.11
N GLY A 541 -14.43 28.57 12.14
CA GLY A 541 -14.02 27.39 12.87
C GLY A 541 -14.56 26.09 12.27
N PRO A 542 -14.88 25.06 13.10
CA PRO A 542 -15.36 23.76 12.62
C PRO A 542 -16.56 23.82 11.68
N GLN A 543 -17.52 24.73 11.92
CA GLN A 543 -18.70 24.91 11.06
C GLN A 543 -18.34 25.29 9.62
N GLY A 544 -17.21 25.97 9.42
CA GLY A 544 -16.72 26.35 8.10
C GLY A 544 -15.92 25.27 7.38
N LEU A 545 -15.51 24.19 8.06
CA LEU A 545 -14.64 23.15 7.48
C LEU A 545 -15.39 22.23 6.52
N GLU A 546 -16.61 21.81 6.87
CA GLU A 546 -17.37 20.87 6.05
C GLU A 546 -17.64 21.42 4.63
N PRO A 547 -18.16 22.65 4.44
CA PRO A 547 -18.34 23.21 3.10
C PRO A 547 -17.05 23.29 2.29
N VAL A 548 -15.93 23.63 2.94
CA VAL A 548 -14.61 23.74 2.30
C VAL A 548 -14.14 22.38 1.81
N PHE A 549 -14.12 21.38 2.68
CA PHE A 549 -13.61 20.06 2.31
C PHE A 549 -14.56 19.30 1.38
N ALA A 550 -15.88 19.53 1.46
CA ALA A 550 -16.84 19.02 0.50
C ALA A 550 -16.62 19.61 -0.91
N ALA A 551 -16.40 20.92 -1.02
CA ALA A 551 -16.11 21.55 -2.30
C ALA A 551 -14.75 21.11 -2.87
N VAL A 552 -13.71 21.06 -2.02
CA VAL A 552 -12.36 20.64 -2.41
C VAL A 552 -12.32 19.16 -2.84
N SER A 553 -13.05 18.27 -2.16
CA SER A 553 -13.04 16.84 -2.49
C SER A 553 -13.65 16.58 -3.87
N VAL A 554 -14.77 17.24 -4.20
CA VAL A 554 -15.40 17.18 -5.51
C VAL A 554 -14.50 17.82 -6.57
N GLU A 555 -13.91 18.97 -6.28
CA GLU A 555 -13.01 19.64 -7.23
C GLU A 555 -11.80 18.77 -7.58
N HIS A 556 -11.18 18.08 -6.61
CA HIS A 556 -10.04 17.21 -6.88
C HIS A 556 -10.39 15.99 -7.75
N MET A 557 -11.69 15.67 -7.87
CA MET A 557 -12.19 14.70 -8.83
C MET A 557 -12.51 15.34 -10.20
N LEU A 558 -12.99 16.59 -10.25
CA LEU A 558 -13.28 17.30 -11.49
C LEU A 558 -12.00 17.77 -12.22
N ASP A 559 -11.01 18.24 -11.45
CA ASP A 559 -9.69 18.63 -11.89
C ASP A 559 -8.65 17.75 -11.21
N GLY A 560 -8.35 16.60 -11.85
CA GLY A 560 -7.36 15.67 -11.35
C GLY A 560 -5.91 16.20 -11.41
N HIS A 561 -5.68 17.36 -12.03
CA HIS A 561 -4.38 18.04 -12.14
C HIS A 561 -4.18 19.17 -11.13
N LEU A 562 -5.25 19.57 -10.43
CA LEU A 562 -5.22 20.61 -9.39
C LEU A 562 -4.71 21.96 -9.93
N SER A 563 -5.07 22.28 -11.18
CA SER A 563 -4.66 23.45 -11.94
C SER A 563 -4.97 24.78 -11.25
N TYR A 564 -6.08 24.83 -10.50
CA TYR A 564 -6.49 26.02 -9.72
C TYR A 564 -5.43 26.50 -8.73
N ARG A 565 -4.57 25.60 -8.20
CA ARG A 565 -3.65 25.92 -7.09
C ARG A 565 -2.65 27.01 -7.46
N ALA A 566 -2.12 26.99 -8.68
CA ALA A 566 -1.15 27.97 -9.14
C ALA A 566 -1.81 29.34 -9.30
N GLU A 567 -2.95 29.39 -9.98
CA GLU A 567 -3.72 30.61 -10.21
C GLU A 567 -4.11 31.30 -8.90
N VAL A 568 -4.69 30.54 -7.96
CA VAL A 568 -5.12 31.06 -6.65
C VAL A 568 -3.94 31.57 -5.83
N ARG A 569 -2.80 30.85 -5.84
CA ARG A 569 -1.59 31.29 -5.13
C ARG A 569 -1.08 32.62 -5.67
N GLU A 570 -0.93 32.72 -7.00
CA GLU A 570 -0.44 33.95 -7.64
C GLU A 570 -1.38 35.14 -7.40
N ALA A 571 -2.70 34.92 -7.46
CA ALA A 571 -3.68 35.96 -7.17
C ALA A 571 -3.60 36.44 -5.71
N ALA A 572 -3.50 35.51 -4.75
CA ALA A 572 -3.36 35.85 -3.33
C ALA A 572 -2.03 36.54 -3.02
N MET A 573 -0.92 36.13 -3.66
CA MET A 573 0.36 36.81 -3.50
C MET A 573 0.34 38.24 -4.05
N ARG A 574 -0.27 38.46 -5.21
CA ARG A 574 -0.48 39.81 -5.77
C ARG A 574 -1.27 40.70 -4.81
N ARG A 575 -2.39 40.22 -4.26
CA ARG A 575 -3.17 40.95 -3.24
C ARG A 575 -2.33 41.35 -2.03
N LEU A 576 -1.39 40.50 -1.59
CA LEU A 576 -0.49 40.80 -0.47
C LEU A 576 0.62 41.79 -0.81
N LEU A 577 1.02 41.90 -2.08
CA LEU A 577 1.94 42.95 -2.52
C LEU A 577 1.27 44.32 -2.44
N ASP A 578 0.01 44.40 -2.86
CA ASP A 578 -0.78 45.64 -2.83
C ASP A 578 -1.22 45.99 -1.40
N ASN A 579 -1.67 44.99 -0.64
CA ASN A 579 -2.09 45.13 0.74
C ASN A 579 -1.51 44.00 1.61
N PRO A 580 -0.36 44.24 2.28
CA PRO A 580 0.26 43.25 3.16
C PRO A 580 -0.60 42.80 4.35
N ALA A 581 -1.67 43.54 4.66
CA ALA A 581 -2.62 43.26 5.73
C ALA A 581 -3.88 42.50 5.26
N ASP A 582 -4.00 42.16 3.97
CA ASP A 582 -5.16 41.43 3.43
C ASP A 582 -5.31 40.05 4.10
N THR A 583 -6.36 39.89 4.92
CA THR A 583 -6.62 38.65 5.66
C THR A 583 -7.15 37.53 4.77
N ASP A 584 -7.89 37.85 3.71
CA ASP A 584 -8.47 36.85 2.79
C ASP A 584 -7.37 36.13 2.03
N ALA A 585 -6.39 36.90 1.55
CA ALA A 585 -5.22 36.36 0.88
C ALA A 585 -4.41 35.45 1.83
N ARG A 586 -4.35 35.78 3.13
CA ARG A 586 -3.69 34.93 4.13
C ARG A 586 -4.46 33.64 4.40
N TRP A 587 -5.79 33.68 4.56
CA TRP A 587 -6.62 32.47 4.69
C TRP A 587 -6.50 31.58 3.46
N THR A 588 -6.50 32.19 2.27
CA THR A 588 -6.31 31.52 0.98
C THR A 588 -4.96 30.77 0.92
N LEU A 589 -3.86 31.47 1.21
CA LEU A 589 -2.53 30.85 1.21
C LEU A 589 -2.39 29.79 2.32
N ALA A 590 -3.01 30.01 3.47
CA ALA A 590 -3.01 29.03 4.56
C ALA A 590 -3.71 27.73 4.14
N LEU A 591 -4.90 27.83 3.54
CA LEU A 591 -5.64 26.66 3.06
C LEU A 591 -4.90 25.95 1.93
N LEU A 592 -4.33 26.68 0.96
CA LEU A 592 -3.49 26.07 -0.08
C LEU A 592 -2.31 25.29 0.51
N ALA A 593 -1.63 25.85 1.51
CA ALA A 593 -0.53 25.18 2.18
C ALA A 593 -0.99 23.94 2.96
N VAL A 594 -2.18 23.96 3.59
CA VAL A 594 -2.79 22.77 4.22
C VAL A 594 -3.04 21.69 3.18
N LEU A 595 -3.70 22.03 2.07
CA LEU A 595 -4.02 21.08 0.98
C LEU A 595 -2.78 20.54 0.24
N ALA A 596 -1.67 21.27 0.31
CA ALA A 596 -0.38 20.86 -0.26
C ALA A 596 0.52 20.13 0.76
N ASN A 597 0.03 19.82 1.96
CA ASN A 597 0.82 19.23 3.04
C ASN A 597 2.12 20.04 3.32
N ARG A 598 1.97 21.36 3.49
CA ARG A 598 3.05 22.32 3.82
C ARG A 598 2.78 22.96 5.19
N PRO A 599 2.96 22.22 6.30
CA PRO A 599 2.58 22.68 7.64
C PRO A 599 3.31 23.95 8.07
N VAL A 600 4.58 24.14 7.68
CA VAL A 600 5.37 25.33 8.03
C VAL A 600 4.87 26.58 7.30
N GLU A 601 4.54 26.46 6.02
CA GLU A 601 3.96 27.55 5.22
C GLU A 601 2.58 27.93 5.79
N ALA A 602 1.73 26.94 6.07
CA ALA A 602 0.42 27.16 6.70
C ALA A 602 0.56 27.85 8.07
N ALA A 603 1.45 27.35 8.94
CA ALA A 603 1.71 27.94 10.26
C ALA A 603 2.16 29.40 10.18
N THR A 604 2.94 29.75 9.14
CA THR A 604 3.39 31.12 8.91
C THR A 604 2.23 32.04 8.55
N GLN A 605 1.32 31.60 7.67
CA GLN A 605 0.13 32.38 7.33
C GLN A 605 -0.80 32.54 8.54
N PHE A 606 -1.05 31.47 9.29
CA PHE A 606 -1.87 31.54 10.51
C PHE A 606 -1.25 32.42 11.61
N ALA A 607 0.08 32.47 11.72
CA ALA A 607 0.75 33.36 12.67
C ALA A 607 0.55 34.84 12.32
N VAL A 608 0.42 35.19 11.04
CA VAL A 608 0.08 36.55 10.60
C VAL A 608 -1.39 36.84 10.92
N LEU A 609 -2.29 35.91 10.61
CA LEU A 609 -3.72 36.03 10.92
C LEU A 609 -3.98 36.18 12.43
N GLU A 610 -3.28 35.44 13.28
CA GLU A 610 -3.36 35.56 14.75
C GLU A 610 -3.08 36.98 15.24
N LYS A 611 -2.14 37.70 14.60
CA LYS A 611 -1.82 39.10 14.95
C LYS A 611 -2.86 40.08 14.43
N ARG A 612 -3.52 39.76 13.30
CA ARG A 612 -4.48 40.63 12.61
C ARG A 612 -5.91 40.46 13.12
N LEU A 613 -6.23 39.28 13.63
CA LEU A 613 -7.55 38.90 14.16
C LEU A 613 -7.41 38.51 15.64
N PRO A 614 -7.03 39.44 16.54
CA PRO A 614 -6.72 39.13 17.94
C PRO A 614 -7.94 38.66 18.74
N GLU A 615 -9.16 38.93 18.27
CA GLU A 615 -10.41 38.49 18.90
C GLU A 615 -10.81 37.06 18.49
N SER A 616 -10.18 36.50 17.44
CA SER A 616 -10.53 35.19 16.89
C SER A 616 -9.59 34.10 17.42
N PRO A 617 -10.11 33.01 18.00
CA PRO A 617 -9.28 31.87 18.43
C PRO A 617 -8.78 31.03 17.24
N TRP A 618 -9.43 31.11 16.08
CA TRP A 618 -9.27 30.14 15.00
C TRP A 618 -7.88 30.13 14.34
N PRO A 619 -7.24 31.28 14.05
CA PRO A 619 -5.86 31.27 13.56
C PRO A 619 -4.92 30.49 14.49
N SER A 620 -5.06 30.64 15.81
CA SER A 620 -4.24 29.94 16.80
C SER A 620 -4.54 28.44 16.86
N VAL A 621 -5.83 28.07 16.77
CA VAL A 621 -6.26 26.67 16.69
C VAL A 621 -5.64 25.99 15.47
N TYR A 622 -5.86 26.53 14.27
CA TYR A 622 -5.32 25.93 13.04
C TYR A 622 -3.80 25.92 13.02
N ARG A 623 -3.16 26.99 13.50
CA ARG A 623 -1.71 27.04 13.67
C ARG A 623 -1.21 25.91 14.56
N SER A 624 -1.86 25.65 15.69
CA SER A 624 -1.50 24.55 16.59
C SER A 624 -1.64 23.19 15.90
N VAL A 625 -2.73 22.99 15.17
CA VAL A 625 -2.99 21.75 14.40
C VAL A 625 -1.93 21.51 13.33
N VAL A 626 -1.61 22.51 12.49
CA VAL A 626 -0.63 22.31 11.41
C VAL A 626 0.80 22.19 11.94
N ILE A 627 1.14 22.85 13.05
CA ILE A 627 2.45 22.68 13.70
C ILE A 627 2.57 21.27 14.28
N LEU A 628 1.50 20.75 14.89
CA LEU A 628 1.46 19.37 15.36
C LEU A 628 1.58 18.38 14.18
N ALA A 629 0.87 18.65 13.08
CA ALA A 629 0.99 17.91 11.83
C ALA A 629 2.42 17.88 11.28
N GLY A 630 3.17 18.97 11.44
CA GLY A 630 4.60 19.06 11.11
C GLY A 630 5.56 18.36 12.10
N LEU A 631 5.05 17.57 13.05
CA LEU A 631 5.78 16.91 14.14
C LEU A 631 6.56 17.89 15.04
N ASN A 632 5.97 19.04 15.37
CA ASN A 632 6.51 19.96 16.38
C ASN A 632 5.55 20.15 17.58
N PRO A 633 5.37 19.12 18.41
CA PRO A 633 4.39 19.14 19.50
C PRO A 633 4.70 20.21 20.58
N TRP A 634 5.98 20.54 20.81
CA TRP A 634 6.39 21.60 21.74
C TRP A 634 5.86 22.97 21.32
N GLN A 635 6.05 23.33 20.06
CA GLN A 635 5.57 24.60 19.54
C GLN A 635 4.04 24.62 19.44
N ALA A 636 3.40 23.50 19.08
CA ALA A 636 1.94 23.39 19.05
C ALA A 636 1.33 23.61 20.44
N SER A 637 1.90 22.98 21.48
CA SER A 637 1.49 23.19 22.88
C SER A 637 1.63 24.65 23.28
N ALA A 638 2.78 25.28 22.99
CA ALA A 638 3.03 26.67 23.38
C ALA A 638 2.09 27.67 22.69
N VAL A 639 1.71 27.43 21.43
CA VAL A 639 0.74 28.25 20.71
C VAL A 639 -0.66 28.05 21.32
N ALA A 640 -1.08 26.80 21.52
CA ALA A 640 -2.38 26.47 22.10
C ALA A 640 -2.54 27.03 23.52
N ASP A 641 -1.55 26.84 24.39
CA ASP A 641 -1.59 27.32 25.78
C ASP A 641 -1.63 28.86 25.86
N ARG A 642 -0.93 29.56 24.95
CA ARG A 642 -0.98 31.03 24.87
C ARG A 642 -2.35 31.51 24.41
N ALA A 643 -2.90 30.87 23.38
CA ALA A 643 -4.22 31.22 22.86
C ALA A 643 -5.33 30.91 23.87
N GLN A 644 -5.21 29.81 24.63
CA GLN A 644 -6.17 29.43 25.67
C GLN A 644 -6.30 30.49 26.76
N ARG A 645 -5.22 31.21 27.09
CA ARG A 645 -5.26 32.32 28.06
C ARG A 645 -6.07 33.52 27.56
N LYS A 646 -6.14 33.70 26.24
CA LYS A 646 -6.87 34.81 25.60
C LYS A 646 -8.30 34.43 25.23
N HIS A 647 -8.50 33.21 24.73
CA HIS A 647 -9.77 32.67 24.29
C HIS A 647 -10.03 31.31 24.95
N PRO A 648 -10.44 31.26 26.22
CA PRO A 648 -10.66 29.99 26.91
C PRO A 648 -11.72 29.14 26.18
N ASN A 649 -11.32 28.00 25.63
CA ASN A 649 -12.24 26.99 25.09
C ASN A 649 -11.69 25.57 25.26
N ASP A 650 -12.55 24.56 25.14
CA ASP A 650 -12.16 23.16 25.37
C ASP A 650 -11.22 22.65 24.27
N LEU A 651 -11.38 23.12 23.03
CA LEU A 651 -10.53 22.74 21.90
C LEU A 651 -9.06 23.13 22.09
N LEU A 652 -8.76 24.36 22.49
CA LEU A 652 -7.40 24.85 22.74
C LEU A 652 -6.80 24.18 23.98
N ALA A 653 -7.59 23.91 25.02
CA ALA A 653 -7.15 23.13 26.17
C ALA A 653 -6.76 21.70 25.75
N GLY A 654 -7.62 21.01 24.99
CA GLY A 654 -7.36 19.67 24.47
C GLY A 654 -6.14 19.63 23.55
N LEU A 655 -5.99 20.61 22.64
CA LEU A 655 -4.82 20.72 21.76
C LEU A 655 -3.53 20.98 22.54
N GLY A 656 -3.57 21.85 23.56
CA GLY A 656 -2.43 22.15 24.42
C GLY A 656 -1.99 20.92 25.21
N ASP A 657 -2.92 20.22 25.84
CA ASP A 657 -2.63 19.01 26.62
C ASP A 657 -2.16 17.86 25.74
N LEU A 658 -2.83 17.60 24.61
CA LEU A 658 -2.43 16.57 23.65
C LEU A 658 -1.02 16.84 23.12
N SER A 659 -0.77 18.07 22.66
CA SER A 659 0.54 18.46 22.12
C SER A 659 1.62 18.40 23.21
N GLY A 660 1.30 18.81 24.44
CA GLY A 660 2.22 18.71 25.57
C GLY A 660 2.58 17.26 25.90
N VAL A 661 1.61 16.35 25.94
CA VAL A 661 1.87 14.92 26.14
C VAL A 661 2.76 14.37 25.03
N LEU A 662 2.47 14.69 23.77
CA LEU A 662 3.27 14.27 22.61
C LEU A 662 4.68 14.89 22.61
N ALA A 663 4.86 16.04 23.26
CA ALA A 663 6.15 16.68 23.48
C ALA A 663 6.98 16.01 24.61
N GLY A 664 6.38 15.09 25.38
CA GLY A 664 7.02 14.41 26.51
C GLY A 664 6.62 14.94 27.89
N ALA A 665 5.68 15.90 27.97
CA ALA A 665 5.13 16.38 29.23
C ALA A 665 4.10 15.40 29.80
N LEU A 666 4.56 14.21 30.20
CA LEU A 666 3.69 13.11 30.66
C LEU A 666 2.83 13.48 31.87
N TRP A 667 3.23 14.47 32.68
CA TRP A 667 2.42 15.00 33.77
C TRP A 667 1.12 15.68 33.31
N ARG A 668 0.98 16.02 32.02
CA ARG A 668 -0.27 16.52 31.44
C ARG A 668 -1.26 15.40 31.08
N LEU A 669 -0.88 14.12 31.18
CA LEU A 669 -1.76 12.99 30.87
C LEU A 669 -3.11 13.04 31.64
N PRO A 670 -3.15 13.34 32.95
CA PRO A 670 -4.42 13.46 33.66
C PRO A 670 -5.31 14.58 33.09
N ALA A 671 -4.72 15.75 32.79
CA ALA A 671 -5.45 16.86 32.17
C ALA A 671 -5.96 16.48 30.78
N ALA A 672 -5.10 15.89 29.93
CA ALA A 672 -5.41 15.42 28.59
C ALA A 672 -6.59 14.43 28.58
N SER A 673 -6.67 13.55 29.58
CA SER A 673 -7.77 12.58 29.70
C SER A 673 -9.15 13.24 29.88
N GLY A 674 -9.19 14.44 30.46
CA GLY A 674 -10.41 15.25 30.60
C GLY A 674 -10.64 16.25 29.47
N SER A 675 -9.57 16.88 28.95
CA SER A 675 -9.67 17.96 27.96
C SER A 675 -9.87 17.45 26.53
N ILE A 676 -9.25 16.33 26.14
CA ILE A 676 -9.37 15.77 24.78
C ILE A 676 -10.81 15.35 24.46
N PRO A 677 -11.53 14.58 25.31
CA PRO A 677 -12.91 14.20 25.02
C PRO A 677 -13.84 15.41 24.86
N LYS A 678 -13.65 16.45 25.68
CA LYS A 678 -14.41 17.70 25.58
C LYS A 678 -14.12 18.45 24.29
N ALA A 679 -12.85 18.52 23.88
CA ALA A 679 -12.44 19.11 22.61
C ALA A 679 -13.09 18.38 21.42
N VAL A 680 -13.11 17.04 21.45
CA VAL A 680 -13.78 16.21 20.43
C VAL A 680 -15.28 16.50 20.40
N GLN A 681 -15.93 16.47 21.57
CA GLN A 681 -17.36 16.74 21.69
C GLN A 681 -17.72 18.14 21.15
N GLN A 682 -16.94 19.18 21.49
CA GLN A 682 -17.14 20.54 20.99
C GLN A 682 -17.08 20.60 19.46
N VAL A 683 -16.13 19.90 18.84
CA VAL A 683 -16.00 19.83 17.38
C VAL A 683 -17.16 19.05 16.76
N GLU A 684 -17.53 17.91 17.34
CA GLU A 684 -18.66 17.10 16.85
C GLU A 684 -19.99 17.85 16.93
N GLU A 685 -20.25 18.58 18.02
CA GLU A 685 -21.44 19.43 18.16
C GLU A 685 -21.45 20.56 17.15
N ALA A 686 -20.30 21.18 16.89
CA ALA A 686 -20.17 22.23 15.88
C ALA A 686 -20.34 21.71 14.44
N LEU A 687 -20.09 20.42 14.19
CA LEU A 687 -20.27 19.78 12.88
C LEU A 687 -21.68 19.20 12.68
N LYS A 688 -22.53 19.14 13.71
CA LYS A 688 -23.92 18.70 13.53
C LYS A 688 -24.69 19.74 12.73
N PRO A 689 -25.44 19.34 11.68
CA PRO A 689 -26.28 20.28 10.94
C PRO A 689 -27.32 20.87 11.89
N SER A 690 -27.39 22.20 11.95
CA SER A 690 -28.40 22.91 12.73
C SER A 690 -29.80 22.48 12.26
N SER A 691 -30.64 22.07 13.21
CA SER A 691 -31.98 21.48 13.01
C SER A 691 -33.01 22.40 12.34
N HIS A 692 -32.60 23.51 11.73
CA HIS A 692 -33.48 24.50 11.08
C HIS A 692 -33.56 24.41 9.55
N GLN A 693 -32.95 23.41 8.90
CA GLN A 693 -33.06 23.20 7.44
C GLN A 693 -33.70 21.85 7.04
N LYS A 694 -34.58 21.28 7.88
CA LYS A 694 -35.45 20.15 7.49
C LYS A 694 -36.90 20.55 7.18
N GLY A 695 -37.17 21.84 7.02
CA GLY A 695 -38.51 22.39 6.82
C GLY A 695 -38.74 23.07 5.48
N SER A 696 -38.10 22.64 4.39
CA SER A 696 -38.55 22.93 3.01
C SER A 696 -37.69 22.14 2.02
N SER A 697 -38.10 20.90 1.72
CA SER A 697 -37.61 20.11 0.58
C SER A 697 -38.79 19.39 -0.05
#